data_AF-A0A9P5A7B0-F1
#
_entry.id   AF-A0A9P5A7B0-F1
#
_cell.length_a   1.000
_cell.length_b   1.000
_cell.length_c   1.000
_cell.angle_alpha   90.00
_cell.angle_beta   90.00
_cell.angle_gamma   90.00
#
_symmetry.space_group_name_H-M   'P 1'
#
loop_
_entity.id
_entity.type
_entity.pdbx_description
1 polymer ?
#
loop_
_entity_poly.entity_id
_entity_poly.type
_entity_poly.pdbx_seq_one_letter_code
_entity_poly.pdbx_strand_id
1 'polypeptide(L)'
;MSRSGMSRSEVKACKACQSSKRKCTKQQPRCRRCELRGLDCIYEPLPNTFLYQAPQSHAVQTRPTDNFTETRSLNSGQDASSGALVGTEMSTHANEQNPESTLSLEDLKLAWFLDPDSLRAVPIAQSNRAHLTTDMVQGLLYQTRDWLSDWIRTGSNVFVHHELYKHTLPDCIADAFATMSAYLSRTAETNEVVLRITEQKAEKLVQRVEIVQDSRTILDSLSSVQALLVYCTIRLLDDWTNDMMSDTFEATTSGDIIMQNHLSNQHPQYLTLPMLLGQFSPEQLLWHAWILAESVRRTWCVSMGLQSGYELLKTESGPCYGTLPITTRKGLWGAKSAFTWIKMCAETHVGFMCRNDHEKVMKDMAPGEIDEFALAFIMARQWILDDQQGFEASLKYEDNVPIPKKEELGPNEVLVKLHAASLNYRDVVIAASAQFGPITPPMIPLCDGTGSVEAVGSSVKDYKPGDRVITFPAPDVVSQRGGDADVNMSDVPTMLGLGTKGTLRTYGAFSENALVHAPKSLDWLQSATLPVTWVTAWNALSELSKDQIGPQTWILVQGTGGVSVAMLQLASSLGLTVVATTSTQEKAEKLKSLGATHVVNYRENPTAWGKEARDLTPNGAGFDMIVDIGGNETLKQSLEAVRPYGSIQVVGAVAQDAEVVPMMGALMYTCTIRGFLMGSQNQYKELVRYIDEKKLQPVYDDTVFELADAKDAYRKLKEQKHFAKVVIRIDHGNI
;
A
#
# COMPACT_ATOMS: atom_id res chain seq x y z
N MET A 1 30.45 -29.31 15.33
CA MET A 1 29.53 -30.43 15.66
C MET A 1 28.31 -29.81 16.36
N SER A 2 27.29 -29.35 15.63
CA SER A 2 26.15 -30.07 15.03
C SER A 2 24.94 -30.26 15.97
N ARG A 3 23.86 -29.53 15.64
CA ARG A 3 22.41 -29.89 15.76
C ARG A 3 21.87 -30.00 17.20
N SER A 4 20.66 -29.62 17.58
CA SER A 4 19.39 -29.26 16.91
C SER A 4 18.36 -28.95 18.01
N GLY A 5 17.38 -28.08 17.75
CA GLY A 5 16.10 -28.12 18.49
C GLY A 5 15.56 -26.76 18.93
N MET A 6 15.07 -25.93 17.99
CA MET A 6 14.11 -24.87 18.35
C MET A 6 12.70 -25.47 18.39
N SER A 7 12.02 -25.18 19.50
CA SER A 7 10.89 -25.90 20.08
C SER A 7 9.52 -25.51 19.50
N ARG A 8 8.61 -26.50 19.43
CA ARG A 8 7.15 -26.34 19.40
C ARG A 8 6.67 -25.22 20.33
N SER A 9 5.79 -24.32 19.86
CA SER A 9 5.01 -23.43 20.73
C SER A 9 3.86 -24.19 21.40
N GLU A 10 4.15 -25.17 22.25
CA GLU A 10 3.11 -25.87 23.02
C GLU A 10 2.44 -24.92 24.02
N VAL A 11 1.09 -24.90 24.05
CA VAL A 11 0.29 -24.22 25.07
C VAL A 11 0.78 -24.64 26.47
N LYS A 12 1.31 -23.68 27.24
CA LYS A 12 2.06 -23.96 28.48
C LYS A 12 1.17 -24.22 29.71
N ALA A 13 -0.10 -23.82 29.69
CA ALA A 13 -1.05 -23.99 30.79
C ALA A 13 -2.50 -23.93 30.30
N CYS A 14 -3.45 -24.55 31.04
CA CYS A 14 -4.88 -24.34 30.79
C CYS A 14 -5.32 -22.93 31.20
N LYS A 15 -6.45 -22.45 30.67
CA LYS A 15 -7.03 -21.12 30.90
C LYS A 15 -7.16 -20.79 32.39
N ALA A 16 -7.70 -21.72 33.18
CA ALA A 16 -7.86 -21.55 34.63
C ALA A 16 -6.53 -21.41 35.37
N CYS A 17 -5.45 -22.06 34.90
CA CYS A 17 -4.11 -21.90 35.48
C CYS A 17 -3.42 -20.62 35.02
N GLN A 18 -3.62 -20.23 33.76
CA GLN A 18 -3.08 -19.01 33.19
C GLN A 18 -3.69 -17.75 33.83
N SER A 19 -5.02 -17.68 33.93
CA SER A 19 -5.72 -16.54 34.54
C SER A 19 -5.35 -16.31 36.00
N SER A 20 -5.08 -17.39 36.73
CA SER A 20 -4.66 -17.33 38.13
C SER A 20 -3.15 -17.32 38.35
N LYS A 21 -2.35 -17.23 37.27
CA LYS A 21 -0.87 -17.21 37.29
C LYS A 21 -0.26 -18.36 38.10
N ARG A 22 -0.82 -19.56 38.00
CA ARG A 22 -0.35 -20.77 38.70
C ARG A 22 0.19 -21.82 37.73
N LYS A 23 1.11 -22.66 38.22
CA LYS A 23 1.72 -23.75 37.44
C LYS A 23 0.67 -24.81 37.11
N CYS A 24 0.53 -25.12 35.83
CA CYS A 24 -0.34 -26.19 35.31
C CYS A 24 0.45 -27.50 35.18
N THR A 25 -0.13 -28.63 35.57
CA THR A 25 0.53 -29.95 35.46
C THR A 25 0.35 -30.61 34.09
N LYS A 26 -0.40 -29.99 33.16
CA LYS A 26 -0.58 -30.46 31.77
C LYS A 26 -1.14 -31.89 31.60
N GLN A 27 -1.78 -32.47 32.60
CA GLN A 27 -2.47 -33.75 32.44
C GLN A 27 -3.77 -33.54 31.65
N GLN A 28 -3.98 -34.31 30.59
CA GLN A 28 -5.26 -34.37 29.86
C GLN A 28 -6.08 -35.55 30.39
N PRO A 29 -7.41 -35.40 30.55
CA PRO A 29 -8.25 -34.26 30.14
C PRO A 29 -8.27 -33.08 31.12
N ARG A 30 -7.79 -33.23 32.37
CA ARG A 30 -7.75 -32.16 33.37
C ARG A 30 -6.42 -32.16 34.14
N CYS A 31 -5.87 -30.97 34.40
CA CYS A 31 -4.68 -30.87 35.24
C CYS A 31 -5.04 -31.08 36.73
N ARG A 32 -4.11 -31.68 37.48
CA ARG A 32 -4.25 -32.02 38.91
C ARG A 32 -4.79 -30.87 39.77
N ARG A 33 -4.39 -29.62 39.47
CA ARG A 33 -4.89 -28.45 40.20
C ARG A 33 -6.37 -28.19 39.91
N CYS A 34 -6.77 -28.25 38.64
CA CYS A 34 -8.16 -28.04 38.28
C CYS A 34 -9.05 -29.17 38.79
N GLU A 35 -8.54 -30.41 38.78
CA GLU A 35 -9.22 -31.57 39.35
C GLU A 35 -9.46 -31.41 40.86
N LEU A 36 -8.42 -31.08 41.63
CA LEU A 36 -8.53 -30.88 43.10
C LEU A 36 -9.42 -29.70 43.50
N ARG A 37 -9.58 -28.71 42.62
CA ARG A 37 -10.31 -27.47 42.90
C ARG A 37 -11.69 -27.43 42.25
N GLY A 38 -12.09 -28.48 41.53
CA GLY A 38 -13.33 -28.50 40.75
C GLY A 38 -13.41 -27.41 39.69
N LEU A 39 -12.26 -26.95 39.18
CA LEU A 39 -12.19 -25.87 38.18
C LEU A 39 -12.33 -26.42 36.77
N ASP A 40 -12.93 -25.62 35.89
CA ASP A 40 -13.00 -25.96 34.47
C ASP A 40 -11.60 -25.87 33.82
N CYS A 41 -11.17 -26.98 33.21
CA CYS A 41 -9.78 -27.18 32.79
C CYS A 41 -9.68 -27.15 31.26
N ILE A 42 -9.90 -25.97 30.68
CA ILE A 42 -9.87 -25.79 29.23
C ILE A 42 -8.47 -25.40 28.78
N TYR A 43 -7.90 -26.16 27.86
CA TYR A 43 -6.73 -25.74 27.08
C TYR A 43 -7.25 -25.07 25.81
N GLU A 44 -7.09 -23.74 25.70
CA GLU A 44 -7.47 -23.03 24.48
C GLU A 44 -6.50 -23.42 23.34
N PRO A 45 -7.00 -23.72 22.14
CA PRO A 45 -6.14 -23.84 20.96
C PRO A 45 -5.44 -22.49 20.70
N LEU A 46 -4.25 -22.52 20.09
CA LEU A 46 -3.52 -21.31 19.71
C LEU A 46 -4.41 -20.42 18.81
N PRO A 47 -4.24 -19.08 18.81
CA PRO A 47 -5.05 -18.15 18.00
C PRO A 47 -5.04 -18.36 16.48
N ASN A 48 -4.28 -19.34 15.98
CA ASN A 48 -4.11 -19.63 14.55
C ASN A 48 -4.87 -20.90 14.12
N THR A 49 -6.07 -21.13 14.64
CA THR A 49 -7.01 -22.08 14.04
C THR A 49 -7.74 -21.39 12.88
N PHE A 50 -7.39 -21.79 11.67
CA PHE A 50 -7.99 -21.40 10.39
C PHE A 50 -9.52 -21.33 10.45
N LEU A 51 -10.07 -20.14 10.28
CA LEU A 51 -11.46 -19.91 9.92
C LEU A 51 -11.47 -18.92 8.75
N TYR A 52 -11.74 -19.42 7.55
CA TYR A 52 -12.25 -18.56 6.48
C TYR A 52 -13.57 -17.97 6.98
N GLN A 53 -13.57 -16.68 7.30
CA GLN A 53 -14.80 -15.95 7.60
C GLN A 53 -15.33 -15.38 6.29
N ALA A 54 -16.30 -16.06 5.69
CA ALA A 54 -17.06 -15.50 4.58
C ALA A 54 -17.59 -14.11 4.99
N PRO A 55 -17.53 -13.10 4.12
CA PRO A 55 -18.12 -11.80 4.42
C PRO A 55 -19.62 -11.99 4.70
N GLN A 56 -20.10 -11.48 5.84
CA GLN A 56 -21.52 -11.51 6.16
C GLN A 56 -22.26 -10.75 5.06
N SER A 57 -23.10 -11.44 4.30
CA SER A 57 -24.03 -10.77 3.40
C SER A 57 -24.99 -9.94 4.24
N HIS A 58 -24.82 -8.62 4.23
CA HIS A 58 -25.97 -7.76 4.48
C HIS A 58 -26.95 -8.05 3.35
N ALA A 59 -28.02 -8.76 3.67
CA ALA A 59 -29.13 -8.98 2.77
C ALA A 59 -29.71 -7.62 2.36
N VAL A 60 -29.22 -7.08 1.25
CA VAL A 60 -29.93 -6.04 0.51
C VAL A 60 -31.08 -6.75 -0.15
N GLN A 61 -32.30 -6.52 0.35
CA GLN A 61 -33.52 -6.88 -0.34
C GLN A 61 -33.54 -6.14 -1.69
N THR A 62 -33.00 -6.76 -2.74
CA THR A 62 -33.26 -6.33 -4.11
C THR A 62 -34.67 -6.78 -4.46
N ARG A 63 -35.56 -5.80 -4.66
CA ARG A 63 -36.90 -6.01 -5.23
C ARG A 63 -36.78 -6.78 -6.54
N PRO A 64 -37.67 -7.75 -6.82
CA PRO A 64 -37.70 -8.41 -8.11
C PRO A 64 -38.17 -7.39 -9.15
N THR A 65 -37.30 -7.05 -10.11
CA THR A 65 -37.73 -6.41 -11.35
C THR A 65 -38.09 -7.52 -12.33
N ASP A 66 -39.39 -7.62 -12.58
CA ASP A 66 -40.01 -8.38 -13.66
C ASP A 66 -39.29 -8.11 -15.00
N ASN A 67 -38.88 -9.19 -15.67
CA ASN A 67 -39.02 -9.40 -17.13
C ASN A 67 -38.17 -10.61 -17.56
N PHE A 68 -38.72 -11.81 -17.39
CA PHE A 68 -38.43 -12.92 -18.29
C PHE A 68 -39.77 -13.52 -18.72
N THR A 69 -40.13 -13.24 -19.97
CA THR A 69 -41.31 -13.77 -20.65
C THR A 69 -41.06 -15.24 -20.96
N GLU A 70 -41.71 -16.14 -20.22
CA GLU A 70 -41.93 -17.52 -20.67
C GLU A 70 -42.92 -17.52 -21.83
N THR A 71 -42.66 -18.32 -22.88
CA THR A 71 -43.75 -18.96 -23.64
C THR A 71 -43.30 -20.24 -24.34
N ARG A 72 -43.92 -21.34 -23.89
CA ARG A 72 -44.44 -22.56 -24.60
C ARG A 72 -44.09 -23.81 -23.78
N SER A 73 -44.86 -24.15 -22.76
CA SER A 73 -46.19 -24.82 -22.78
C SER A 73 -46.17 -26.22 -23.40
N LEU A 74 -46.39 -27.27 -22.59
CA LEU A 74 -47.70 -27.94 -22.46
C LEU A 74 -47.68 -29.12 -21.47
N ASN A 75 -48.28 -28.87 -20.30
CA ASN A 75 -49.28 -29.64 -19.55
C ASN A 75 -49.28 -31.18 -19.47
N SER A 76 -49.39 -31.62 -18.21
CA SER A 76 -50.42 -32.48 -17.57
C SER A 76 -49.81 -33.71 -16.86
N GLY A 77 -50.12 -34.03 -15.61
CA GLY A 77 -50.99 -33.43 -14.60
C GLY A 77 -50.99 -34.32 -13.34
N GLN A 78 -51.54 -33.77 -12.23
CA GLN A 78 -52.12 -34.48 -11.06
C GLN A 78 -51.16 -35.29 -10.16
N ASP A 79 -51.31 -35.38 -8.84
CA ASP A 79 -52.14 -34.74 -7.82
C ASP A 79 -51.52 -35.10 -6.46
N ALA A 80 -51.67 -34.20 -5.48
CA ALA A 80 -51.87 -34.39 -4.05
C ALA A 80 -51.11 -35.47 -3.21
N SER A 81 -50.58 -34.96 -2.09
CA SER A 81 -50.83 -35.41 -0.70
C SER A 81 -49.67 -35.99 0.13
N SER A 82 -49.57 -35.38 1.30
CA SER A 82 -49.00 -35.78 2.59
C SER A 82 -48.82 -37.28 2.89
N GLY A 83 -47.74 -37.62 3.59
CA GLY A 83 -47.79 -38.63 4.67
C GLY A 83 -46.65 -39.65 4.72
N ALA A 84 -45.97 -39.64 5.87
CA ALA A 84 -45.46 -40.80 6.62
C ALA A 84 -44.40 -41.75 6.02
N LEU A 85 -43.23 -41.74 6.70
CA LEU A 85 -42.45 -42.88 7.18
C LEU A 85 -42.92 -44.30 6.77
N VAL A 86 -42.15 -44.97 5.90
CA VAL A 86 -41.80 -46.41 5.88
C VAL A 86 -40.49 -46.46 5.05
N GLY A 87 -39.32 -46.93 5.50
CA GLY A 87 -39.04 -48.17 6.20
C GLY A 87 -38.68 -49.27 5.21
N THR A 88 -37.50 -49.19 4.55
CA THR A 88 -36.97 -50.35 3.81
C THR A 88 -35.48 -50.50 4.05
N GLU A 89 -35.17 -51.59 4.76
CA GLU A 89 -33.86 -52.11 5.11
C GLU A 89 -33.01 -52.36 3.86
N MET A 90 -31.79 -51.81 3.82
CA MET A 90 -30.74 -52.30 2.93
C MET A 90 -30.07 -53.50 3.59
N SER A 91 -30.27 -54.65 2.96
CA SER A 91 -29.70 -55.93 3.31
C SER A 91 -28.16 -55.90 3.32
N THR A 92 -27.64 -56.45 4.40
CA THR A 92 -26.24 -56.79 4.63
C THR A 92 -25.74 -57.80 3.61
N HIS A 93 -24.80 -57.40 2.77
CA HIS A 93 -23.75 -58.30 2.30
C HIS A 93 -22.41 -57.60 2.46
N ALA A 94 -21.82 -57.80 3.64
CA ALA A 94 -20.41 -57.61 3.89
C ALA A 94 -19.62 -58.54 2.95
N ASN A 95 -18.76 -57.96 2.12
CA ASN A 95 -17.58 -58.65 1.65
C ASN A 95 -16.38 -57.85 2.14
N GLU A 96 -15.72 -58.41 3.15
CA GLU A 96 -14.49 -57.93 3.76
C GLU A 96 -13.34 -58.04 2.76
N GLN A 97 -12.59 -56.95 2.56
CA GLN A 97 -11.13 -56.86 2.37
C GLN A 97 -10.73 -55.63 1.53
N ASN A 98 -10.57 -54.47 2.17
CA ASN A 98 -9.49 -53.51 1.88
C ASN A 98 -9.40 -52.46 3.02
N PRO A 99 -8.27 -52.31 3.75
CA PRO A 99 -8.10 -51.23 4.71
C PRO A 99 -7.40 -50.05 4.02
N GLU A 100 -8.11 -49.23 3.25
CA GLU A 100 -7.48 -48.13 2.50
C GLU A 100 -8.09 -46.74 2.79
N SER A 101 -7.22 -45.89 3.35
CA SER A 101 -7.18 -44.41 3.30
C SER A 101 -8.46 -43.63 3.62
N THR A 102 -8.75 -43.46 4.90
CA THR A 102 -9.66 -42.40 5.39
C THR A 102 -8.83 -41.20 5.84
N LEU A 103 -9.01 -40.04 5.21
CA LEU A 103 -8.44 -38.74 5.62
C LEU A 103 -8.78 -38.47 7.10
N SER A 104 -7.79 -38.06 7.91
CA SER A 104 -8.00 -37.81 9.33
C SER A 104 -8.70 -36.46 9.57
N LEU A 105 -9.26 -36.26 10.77
CA LEU A 105 -9.87 -34.99 11.18
C LEU A 105 -8.87 -33.82 11.26
N GLU A 106 -7.56 -34.11 11.33
CA GLU A 106 -6.50 -33.09 11.22
C GLU A 106 -6.22 -32.71 9.76
N ASP A 107 -6.31 -33.65 8.82
CA ASP A 107 -6.17 -33.39 7.38
C ASP A 107 -7.32 -32.52 6.84
N LEU A 108 -8.53 -32.69 7.38
CA LEU A 108 -9.69 -31.87 7.05
C LEU A 108 -9.57 -30.41 7.52
N LYS A 109 -8.76 -30.11 8.54
CA LYS A 109 -8.51 -28.71 8.98
C LYS A 109 -7.64 -27.94 7.99
N LEU A 110 -6.86 -28.63 7.17
CA LEU A 110 -6.02 -28.05 6.12
C LEU A 110 -6.81 -27.88 4.80
N ALA A 111 -7.96 -28.53 4.64
CA ALA A 111 -8.80 -28.49 3.44
C ALA A 111 -9.73 -27.26 3.34
N TRP A 112 -9.36 -26.14 3.96
CA TRP A 112 -10.15 -24.88 3.94
C TRP A 112 -10.42 -24.38 2.51
N PHE A 113 -9.56 -24.73 1.56
CA PHE A 113 -9.65 -24.33 0.15
C PHE A 113 -10.70 -25.11 -0.65
N LEU A 114 -11.30 -26.14 -0.03
CA LEU A 114 -12.42 -26.90 -0.58
C LEU A 114 -13.76 -26.39 -0.04
N ASP A 115 -13.76 -25.36 0.82
CA ASP A 115 -14.99 -24.72 1.27
C ASP A 115 -15.71 -24.08 0.07
N PRO A 116 -17.00 -24.36 -0.18
CA PRO A 116 -17.75 -23.76 -1.28
C PRO A 116 -17.71 -22.23 -1.29
N ASP A 117 -17.66 -21.57 -0.12
CA ASP A 117 -17.58 -20.11 -0.04
C ASP A 117 -16.22 -19.57 -0.51
N SER A 118 -15.15 -20.37 -0.41
CA SER A 118 -13.83 -19.99 -0.93
C SER A 118 -13.75 -19.96 -2.47
N LEU A 119 -14.80 -20.44 -3.14
CA LEU A 119 -14.92 -20.53 -4.59
C LEU A 119 -16.11 -19.74 -5.16
N ARG A 120 -16.76 -18.91 -4.34
CA ARG A 120 -17.79 -17.97 -4.78
C ARG A 120 -17.16 -16.64 -5.17
N ALA A 121 -17.53 -16.11 -6.33
CA ALA A 121 -17.17 -14.75 -6.72
C ALA A 121 -17.71 -13.76 -5.69
N VAL A 122 -16.82 -12.96 -5.11
CA VAL A 122 -17.19 -11.85 -4.24
C VAL A 122 -17.44 -10.62 -5.12
N PRO A 123 -18.62 -9.99 -5.03
CA PRO A 123 -18.89 -8.75 -5.75
C PRO A 123 -17.96 -7.63 -5.31
N ILE A 124 -17.43 -6.85 -6.27
CA ILE A 124 -16.64 -5.66 -5.95
C ILE A 124 -17.59 -4.52 -5.57
N ALA A 125 -17.45 -4.03 -4.34
CA ALA A 125 -18.23 -2.90 -3.81
C ALA A 125 -18.11 -1.67 -4.72
N GLN A 126 -19.19 -0.90 -4.88
CA GLN A 126 -19.21 0.28 -5.77
C GLN A 126 -18.10 1.30 -5.45
N SER A 127 -17.76 1.49 -4.18
CA SER A 127 -16.67 2.36 -3.72
C SER A 127 -15.27 1.89 -4.15
N ASN A 128 -15.13 0.60 -4.50
CA ASN A 128 -13.88 -0.05 -4.85
C ASN A 128 -13.84 -0.46 -6.33
N ARG A 129 -14.82 -0.02 -7.14
CA ARG A 129 -14.81 -0.24 -8.59
C ARG A 129 -13.84 0.77 -9.21
N ALA A 130 -12.63 0.29 -9.48
CA ALA A 130 -11.68 1.02 -10.31
C ALA A 130 -12.35 1.42 -11.64
N HIS A 131 -12.18 2.67 -12.05
CA HIS A 131 -12.33 3.02 -13.46
C HIS A 131 -11.13 2.42 -14.19
N LEU A 132 -11.33 1.24 -14.78
CA LEU A 132 -10.32 0.65 -15.66
C LEU A 132 -10.01 1.66 -16.78
N THR A 133 -8.74 1.99 -16.98
CA THR A 133 -8.28 2.83 -18.09
C THR A 133 -7.67 1.95 -19.18
N THR A 134 -7.58 2.47 -20.40
CA THR A 134 -6.87 1.80 -21.51
C THR A 134 -5.45 1.40 -21.13
N ASP A 135 -4.71 2.26 -20.42
CA ASP A 135 -3.34 1.97 -19.97
C ASP A 135 -3.29 0.84 -18.94
N MET A 136 -4.28 0.76 -18.04
CA MET A 136 -4.38 -0.35 -17.08
C MET A 136 -4.66 -1.68 -17.78
N VAL A 137 -5.53 -1.68 -18.80
CA VAL A 137 -5.82 -2.88 -19.59
C VAL A 137 -4.59 -3.33 -20.37
N GLN A 138 -3.86 -2.40 -20.98
CA GLN A 138 -2.58 -2.69 -21.63
C GLN A 138 -1.54 -3.22 -20.64
N GLY A 139 -1.44 -2.62 -19.45
CA GLY A 139 -0.56 -3.09 -18.38
C GLY A 139 -0.85 -4.52 -17.96
N LEU A 140 -2.12 -4.88 -17.75
CA LEU A 140 -2.54 -6.24 -17.43
C LEU A 140 -2.23 -7.22 -18.58
N LEU A 141 -2.40 -6.79 -19.83
CA LEU A 141 -2.11 -7.60 -21.00
C LEU A 141 -0.61 -7.91 -21.13
N TYR A 142 0.25 -6.90 -21.01
CA TYR A 142 1.70 -7.09 -21.00
C TYR A 142 2.17 -7.92 -19.80
N GLN A 143 1.58 -7.72 -18.64
CA GLN A 143 1.85 -8.53 -17.46
C GLN A 143 1.49 -10.00 -17.69
N THR A 144 0.35 -10.26 -18.34
CA THR A 144 -0.08 -11.62 -18.68
C THR A 144 0.87 -12.26 -19.70
N ARG A 145 1.31 -11.51 -20.71
CA ARG A 145 2.35 -11.96 -21.65
C ARG A 145 3.62 -12.38 -20.93
N ASP A 146 4.08 -11.60 -19.96
CA ASP A 146 5.31 -11.89 -19.21
C ASP A 146 5.17 -13.17 -18.39
N TRP A 147 4.02 -13.38 -17.73
CA TRP A 147 3.72 -14.65 -17.06
C TRP A 147 3.68 -15.84 -18.02
N LEU A 148 3.16 -15.66 -19.24
CA LEU A 148 3.20 -16.71 -20.27
C LEU A 148 4.63 -16.96 -20.78
N SER A 149 5.47 -15.93 -20.86
CA SER A 149 6.90 -16.07 -21.17
C SER A 149 7.64 -16.87 -20.09
N ASP A 150 7.36 -16.60 -18.82
CA ASP A 150 7.90 -17.39 -17.71
C ASP A 150 7.45 -18.85 -17.74
N TRP A 151 6.21 -19.10 -18.18
CA TRP A 151 5.70 -20.45 -18.39
C TRP A 151 6.51 -21.20 -19.45
N ILE A 152 6.83 -20.57 -20.59
CA ILE A 152 7.68 -21.18 -21.61
C ILE A 152 9.10 -21.44 -21.10
N ARG A 153 9.66 -20.52 -20.31
CA ARG A 153 11.02 -20.62 -19.79
C ARG A 153 11.19 -21.66 -18.68
N THR A 154 10.20 -21.80 -17.81
CA THR A 154 10.34 -22.56 -16.56
C THR A 154 9.38 -23.75 -16.43
N GLY A 155 8.38 -23.86 -17.31
CA GLY A 155 7.30 -24.83 -17.21
C GLY A 155 6.21 -24.45 -16.21
N SER A 156 6.30 -23.28 -15.56
CA SER A 156 5.30 -22.78 -14.61
C SER A 156 5.19 -21.26 -14.63
N ASN A 157 4.09 -20.71 -14.12
CA ASN A 157 3.94 -19.28 -13.90
C ASN A 157 3.01 -19.02 -12.70
N VAL A 158 2.48 -17.80 -12.59
CA VAL A 158 1.64 -17.39 -11.47
C VAL A 158 0.27 -18.08 -11.40
N PHE A 159 -0.23 -18.69 -12.47
CA PHE A 159 -1.52 -19.40 -12.51
C PHE A 159 -1.43 -20.86 -13.02
N VAL A 160 -0.31 -21.26 -13.63
CA VAL A 160 0.05 -22.64 -13.99
C VAL A 160 1.13 -23.14 -13.04
N HIS A 161 0.76 -23.95 -12.06
CA HIS A 161 1.68 -24.49 -11.06
C HIS A 161 2.61 -25.57 -11.66
N HIS A 162 3.86 -25.65 -11.20
CA HIS A 162 4.86 -26.59 -11.74
C HIS A 162 4.51 -28.09 -11.58
N GLU A 163 3.67 -28.43 -10.60
CA GLU A 163 3.15 -29.80 -10.42
C GLU A 163 1.81 -30.05 -11.14
N LEU A 164 1.14 -29.04 -11.69
CA LEU A 164 -0.24 -29.18 -12.21
C LEU A 164 -0.35 -30.18 -13.36
N TYR A 165 0.53 -30.08 -14.36
CA TYR A 165 0.52 -30.93 -15.57
C TYR A 165 1.69 -31.93 -15.63
N LYS A 166 2.38 -32.13 -14.51
CA LYS A 166 3.60 -32.95 -14.46
C LYS A 166 3.36 -34.43 -14.77
N HIS A 167 2.21 -34.95 -14.37
CA HIS A 167 1.85 -36.37 -14.55
C HIS A 167 0.95 -36.62 -15.76
N THR A 168 0.21 -35.61 -16.21
CA THR A 168 -0.69 -35.69 -17.36
C THR A 168 -0.74 -34.32 -18.00
N LEU A 169 -0.28 -34.24 -19.26
CA LEU A 169 -0.26 -33.01 -20.05
C LEU A 169 -1.39 -33.06 -21.07
N PRO A 170 -2.46 -32.26 -20.92
CA PRO A 170 -3.56 -32.22 -21.88
C PRO A 170 -3.10 -31.70 -23.25
N ASP A 171 -3.66 -32.24 -24.33
CA ASP A 171 -3.30 -31.85 -25.71
C ASP A 171 -3.47 -30.34 -25.97
N CYS A 172 -4.52 -29.73 -25.40
CA CYS A 172 -4.76 -28.29 -25.56
C CYS A 172 -3.68 -27.44 -24.89
N ILE A 173 -3.10 -27.91 -23.78
CA ILE A 173 -2.01 -27.23 -23.09
C ILE A 173 -0.70 -27.41 -23.86
N ALA A 174 -0.44 -28.60 -24.40
CA ALA A 174 0.72 -28.84 -25.27
C ALA A 174 0.67 -27.96 -26.52
N ASP A 175 -0.50 -27.86 -27.15
CA ASP A 175 -0.76 -26.97 -28.29
C ASP A 175 -0.56 -25.50 -27.91
N ALA A 176 -1.14 -25.04 -26.79
CA ALA A 176 -0.98 -23.66 -26.33
C ALA A 176 0.48 -23.31 -26.00
N PHE A 177 1.22 -24.22 -25.37
CA PHE A 177 2.64 -24.04 -25.07
C PHE A 177 3.46 -23.87 -26.36
N ALA A 178 3.24 -24.75 -27.35
CA ALA A 178 3.92 -24.67 -28.63
C ALA A 178 3.58 -23.37 -29.38
N THR A 179 2.30 -22.98 -29.42
CA THR A 179 1.85 -21.74 -30.07
C THR A 179 2.46 -20.50 -29.40
N MET A 180 2.46 -20.44 -28.06
CA MET A 180 3.07 -19.31 -27.34
C MET A 180 4.58 -19.24 -27.54
N SER A 181 5.28 -20.38 -27.55
CA SER A 181 6.72 -20.42 -27.85
C SER A 181 7.02 -19.92 -29.27
N ALA A 182 6.19 -20.30 -30.24
CA ALA A 182 6.30 -19.80 -31.61
C ALA A 182 6.02 -18.29 -31.68
N TYR A 183 5.03 -17.81 -30.95
CA TYR A 183 4.70 -16.38 -30.85
C TYR A 183 5.85 -15.57 -30.26
N LEU A 184 6.46 -16.01 -29.17
CA LEU A 184 7.60 -15.31 -28.55
C LEU A 184 8.86 -15.30 -29.44
N SER A 185 9.01 -16.29 -30.32
CA SER A 185 10.18 -16.45 -31.19
C SER A 185 9.96 -15.96 -32.63
N ARG A 186 8.81 -15.35 -32.91
CA ARG A 186 8.42 -14.98 -34.28
C ARG A 186 9.29 -13.85 -34.84
N THR A 187 9.56 -13.93 -36.14
CA THR A 187 10.10 -12.83 -36.95
C THR A 187 8.98 -12.12 -37.71
N ALA A 188 9.29 -10.98 -38.33
CA ALA A 188 8.34 -10.23 -39.17
C ALA A 188 7.74 -11.10 -40.29
N GLU A 189 8.54 -12.00 -40.87
CA GLU A 189 8.13 -12.89 -41.97
C GLU A 189 7.21 -14.03 -41.49
N THR A 190 7.32 -14.43 -40.22
CA THR A 190 6.55 -15.54 -39.65
C THR A 190 5.30 -15.09 -38.89
N ASN A 191 5.15 -13.78 -38.62
CA ASN A 191 4.10 -13.21 -37.77
C ASN A 191 2.70 -13.68 -38.18
N GLU A 192 2.33 -13.47 -39.45
CA GLU A 192 1.00 -13.86 -39.96
C GLU A 192 0.73 -15.36 -39.84
N VAL A 193 1.75 -16.19 -40.07
CA VAL A 193 1.61 -17.65 -39.99
C VAL A 193 1.32 -18.08 -38.56
N VAL A 194 2.05 -17.52 -37.59
CA VAL A 194 1.81 -17.82 -36.17
C VAL A 194 0.43 -17.36 -35.71
N LEU A 195 -0.03 -16.20 -36.17
CA LEU A 195 -1.36 -15.69 -35.83
C LEU A 195 -2.48 -16.57 -36.41
N ARG A 196 -2.33 -17.07 -37.65
CA ARG A 196 -3.28 -18.04 -38.25
C ARG A 196 -3.29 -19.38 -37.51
N ILE A 197 -2.13 -19.87 -37.07
CA ILE A 197 -2.06 -21.08 -36.24
C ILE A 197 -2.81 -20.88 -34.92
N THR A 198 -2.62 -19.72 -34.30
CA THR A 198 -3.29 -19.36 -33.03
C THR A 198 -4.81 -19.39 -33.21
N GLU A 199 -5.31 -18.75 -34.27
CA GLU A 199 -6.74 -18.70 -34.63
C GLU A 199 -7.32 -20.10 -34.85
N GLN A 200 -6.70 -20.92 -35.70
CA GLN A 200 -7.15 -22.30 -35.96
C GLN A 200 -7.20 -23.17 -34.70
N LYS A 201 -6.23 -22.99 -33.79
CA LYS A 201 -6.18 -23.73 -32.52
C LYS A 201 -7.26 -23.24 -31.55
N ALA A 202 -7.52 -21.93 -31.50
CA ALA A 202 -8.58 -21.35 -30.68
C ALA A 202 -9.96 -21.83 -31.13
N GLU A 203 -10.30 -21.71 -32.41
CA GLU A 203 -11.60 -22.14 -32.97
C GLU A 203 -11.88 -23.61 -32.70
N LYS A 204 -10.89 -24.48 -32.94
CA LYS A 204 -11.01 -25.92 -32.70
C LYS A 204 -11.27 -26.22 -31.22
N LEU A 205 -10.66 -25.46 -30.31
CA LEU A 205 -10.84 -25.64 -28.88
C LEU A 205 -12.21 -25.14 -28.43
N VAL A 206 -12.67 -23.98 -28.90
CA VAL A 206 -14.01 -23.42 -28.61
C VAL A 206 -15.10 -24.41 -29.01
N GLN A 207 -15.07 -24.94 -30.24
CA GLN A 207 -16.02 -25.95 -30.71
C GLN A 207 -16.04 -27.20 -29.82
N ARG A 208 -14.87 -27.65 -29.34
CA ARG A 208 -14.77 -28.80 -28.45
C ARG A 208 -15.36 -28.52 -27.07
N VAL A 209 -15.27 -27.28 -26.59
CA VAL A 209 -15.85 -26.84 -25.30
C VAL A 209 -17.38 -26.87 -25.35
N GLU A 210 -17.97 -26.40 -26.44
CA GLU A 210 -19.43 -26.38 -26.61
C GLU A 210 -20.06 -27.78 -26.71
N ILE A 211 -19.39 -28.73 -27.38
CA ILE A 211 -19.95 -30.06 -27.66
C ILE A 211 -19.97 -30.98 -26.42
N VAL A 212 -19.06 -30.79 -25.45
CA VAL A 212 -18.81 -31.74 -24.36
C VAL A 212 -19.07 -31.10 -22.99
N GLN A 213 -20.27 -30.55 -22.77
CA GLN A 213 -20.60 -29.86 -21.51
C GLN A 213 -20.82 -30.81 -20.31
N ASP A 214 -21.39 -32.01 -20.52
CA ASP A 214 -21.89 -32.87 -19.41
C ASP A 214 -20.90 -33.95 -18.90
N SER A 215 -19.67 -34.03 -19.41
CA SER A 215 -18.75 -35.15 -19.08
C SER A 215 -17.27 -34.77 -18.86
N ARG A 216 -16.97 -33.49 -18.60
CA ARG A 216 -15.59 -33.00 -18.40
C ARG A 216 -15.14 -33.11 -16.95
N THR A 217 -13.87 -33.46 -16.74
CA THR A 217 -13.25 -33.31 -15.41
C THR A 217 -12.89 -31.85 -15.15
N ILE A 218 -12.63 -31.50 -13.88
CA ILE A 218 -12.17 -30.15 -13.50
C ILE A 218 -10.85 -29.80 -14.20
N LEU A 219 -9.95 -30.78 -14.35
CA LEU A 219 -8.67 -30.58 -15.04
C LEU A 219 -8.85 -30.35 -16.54
N ASP A 220 -9.81 -31.02 -17.19
CA ASP A 220 -10.13 -30.81 -18.61
C ASP A 220 -10.69 -29.40 -18.87
N SER A 221 -11.53 -28.92 -17.95
CA SER A 221 -12.07 -27.55 -18.02
C SER A 221 -10.98 -26.52 -17.76
N LEU A 222 -10.19 -26.67 -16.68
CA LEU A 222 -9.08 -25.77 -16.35
C LEU A 222 -8.08 -25.66 -17.51
N SER A 223 -7.70 -26.80 -18.08
CA SER A 223 -6.73 -26.86 -19.17
C SER A 223 -7.26 -26.23 -20.46
N SER A 224 -8.56 -26.33 -20.72
CA SER A 224 -9.21 -25.64 -21.83
C SER A 224 -9.18 -24.12 -21.62
N VAL A 225 -9.57 -23.64 -20.43
CA VAL A 225 -9.59 -22.21 -20.11
C VAL A 225 -8.19 -21.61 -20.17
N GLN A 226 -7.19 -22.27 -19.59
CA GLN A 226 -5.80 -21.80 -19.64
C GLN A 226 -5.25 -21.75 -21.07
N ALA A 227 -5.59 -22.72 -21.93
CA ALA A 227 -5.20 -22.70 -23.34
C ALA A 227 -5.89 -21.57 -24.12
N LEU A 228 -7.20 -21.35 -23.91
CA LEU A 228 -7.93 -20.23 -24.51
C LEU A 228 -7.36 -18.88 -24.05
N LEU A 229 -7.01 -18.74 -22.77
CA LEU A 229 -6.37 -17.53 -22.22
C LEU A 229 -5.05 -17.19 -22.93
N VAL A 230 -4.25 -18.21 -23.28
CA VAL A 230 -3.02 -18.03 -24.08
C VAL A 230 -3.36 -17.47 -25.45
N TYR A 231 -4.33 -18.06 -26.16
CA TYR A 231 -4.73 -17.61 -27.49
C TYR A 231 -5.33 -16.20 -27.46
N CYS A 232 -6.16 -15.87 -26.45
CA CYS A 232 -6.68 -14.53 -26.23
C CYS A 232 -5.55 -13.51 -26.02
N THR A 233 -4.56 -13.85 -25.19
CA THR A 233 -3.43 -12.95 -24.90
C THR A 233 -2.61 -12.66 -26.17
N ILE A 234 -2.32 -13.69 -26.97
CA ILE A 234 -1.61 -13.55 -28.25
C ILE A 234 -2.34 -12.60 -29.19
N ARG A 235 -3.67 -12.74 -29.30
CA ARG A 235 -4.49 -11.94 -30.20
C ARG A 235 -4.65 -10.50 -29.72
N LEU A 236 -4.92 -10.29 -28.43
CA LEU A 236 -5.04 -8.94 -27.86
C LEU A 236 -3.76 -8.11 -28.01
N LEU A 237 -2.59 -8.75 -28.03
CA LEU A 237 -1.31 -8.07 -28.26
C LEU A 237 -1.08 -7.66 -29.72
N ASP A 238 -1.85 -8.21 -30.67
CA ASP A 238 -1.67 -8.00 -32.11
C ASP A 238 -2.82 -7.19 -32.72
N ASP A 239 -4.07 -7.60 -32.47
CA ASP A 239 -5.28 -6.91 -32.91
C ASP A 239 -6.47 -7.18 -31.97
N TRP A 240 -6.97 -6.12 -31.34
CA TRP A 240 -8.09 -6.15 -30.40
C TRP A 240 -9.47 -6.03 -31.07
N THR A 241 -9.55 -5.76 -32.38
CA THR A 241 -10.82 -5.50 -33.09
C THR A 241 -11.52 -6.76 -33.59
N ASN A 242 -10.94 -7.95 -33.40
CA ASN A 242 -11.41 -9.19 -33.99
C ASN A 242 -12.60 -9.80 -33.21
N ASP A 243 -13.70 -10.15 -33.91
CA ASP A 243 -14.91 -10.71 -33.31
C ASP A 243 -14.74 -12.14 -32.74
N MET A 244 -13.78 -12.93 -33.23
CA MET A 244 -13.43 -14.25 -32.66
C MET A 244 -13.04 -14.15 -31.17
N MET A 245 -12.56 -12.99 -30.74
CA MET A 245 -12.24 -12.74 -29.33
C MET A 245 -13.47 -12.82 -28.42
N SER A 246 -14.63 -12.37 -28.91
CA SER A 246 -15.88 -12.45 -28.16
C SER A 246 -16.24 -13.90 -27.86
N ASP A 247 -16.22 -14.76 -28.88
CA ASP A 247 -16.54 -16.19 -28.76
C ASP A 247 -15.51 -16.91 -27.87
N THR A 248 -14.23 -16.56 -27.99
CA THR A 248 -13.17 -17.14 -27.17
C THR A 248 -13.33 -16.74 -25.70
N PHE A 249 -13.68 -15.49 -25.40
CA PHE A 249 -13.96 -15.02 -24.03
C PHE A 249 -15.25 -15.63 -23.45
N GLU A 250 -16.30 -15.75 -24.25
CA GLU A 250 -17.54 -16.42 -23.85
C GLU A 250 -17.29 -17.89 -23.51
N ALA A 251 -16.47 -18.58 -24.31
CA ALA A 251 -16.04 -19.95 -24.03
C ALA A 251 -15.21 -20.06 -22.75
N THR A 252 -14.33 -19.10 -22.46
CA THR A 252 -13.62 -19.07 -21.17
C THR A 252 -14.57 -18.90 -19.99
N THR A 253 -15.58 -18.03 -20.12
CA THR A 253 -16.60 -17.79 -19.09
C THR A 253 -17.45 -19.04 -18.85
N SER A 254 -17.85 -19.73 -19.91
CA SER A 254 -18.64 -20.96 -19.83
C SER A 254 -17.86 -22.11 -19.20
N GLY A 255 -16.57 -22.25 -19.54
CA GLY A 255 -15.66 -23.21 -18.89
C GLY A 255 -15.51 -22.92 -17.38
N ASP A 256 -15.41 -21.66 -17.00
CA ASP A 256 -15.31 -21.22 -15.61
C ASP A 256 -16.58 -21.54 -14.80
N ILE A 257 -17.78 -21.36 -15.36
CA ILE A 257 -19.06 -21.71 -14.73
C ILE A 257 -19.14 -23.23 -14.47
N ILE A 258 -18.69 -24.05 -15.42
CA ILE A 258 -18.64 -25.51 -15.26
C ILE A 258 -17.69 -25.89 -14.11
N MET A 259 -16.53 -25.24 -14.02
CA MET A 259 -15.56 -25.47 -12.95
C MET A 259 -16.11 -25.06 -11.58
N GLN A 260 -16.76 -23.90 -11.46
CA GLN A 260 -17.41 -23.44 -10.23
C GLN A 260 -18.53 -24.38 -9.79
N ASN A 261 -19.36 -24.84 -10.73
CA ASN A 261 -20.45 -25.77 -10.45
C ASN A 261 -19.94 -27.15 -10.00
N HIS A 262 -18.84 -27.64 -10.58
CA HIS A 262 -18.24 -28.93 -10.16
C HIS A 262 -17.62 -28.86 -8.76
N LEU A 263 -17.05 -27.72 -8.39
CA LEU A 263 -16.43 -27.53 -7.09
C LEU A 263 -17.43 -27.21 -5.96
N SER A 264 -18.56 -26.57 -6.28
CA SER A 264 -19.57 -26.16 -5.30
C SER A 264 -20.67 -27.21 -5.04
N ASN A 265 -20.99 -28.06 -6.03
CA ASN A 265 -22.09 -29.03 -5.92
C ASN A 265 -21.66 -30.46 -5.55
N GLN A 266 -20.36 -30.78 -5.50
CA GLN A 266 -19.89 -32.11 -5.13
C GLN A 266 -19.14 -32.10 -3.80
N HIS A 267 -19.51 -33.01 -2.89
CA HIS A 267 -18.81 -33.21 -1.61
C HIS A 267 -17.29 -33.36 -1.83
N PRO A 268 -16.43 -32.86 -0.92
CA PRO A 268 -14.97 -32.81 -1.06
C PRO A 268 -14.27 -34.16 -1.28
N GLN A 269 -14.99 -35.27 -1.16
CA GLN A 269 -14.57 -36.63 -1.47
C GLN A 269 -14.47 -36.93 -2.99
N TYR A 270 -14.97 -36.05 -3.86
CA TYR A 270 -14.86 -36.19 -5.34
C TYR A 270 -13.81 -35.27 -5.98
N LEU A 271 -13.37 -34.26 -5.22
CA LEU A 271 -12.46 -33.21 -5.67
C LEU A 271 -11.07 -33.73 -6.02
N THR A 272 -10.82 -34.97 -5.63
CA THR A 272 -9.74 -35.75 -6.15
C THR A 272 -10.24 -37.18 -6.36
N LEU A 273 -9.80 -37.81 -7.45
CA LEU A 273 -8.99 -39.03 -7.34
C LEU A 273 -9.39 -40.35 -8.04
N PRO A 274 -10.26 -40.49 -9.08
CA PRO A 274 -10.28 -41.76 -9.81
C PRO A 274 -8.91 -42.09 -10.45
N MET A 275 -8.16 -41.08 -10.90
CA MET A 275 -6.87 -41.27 -11.58
C MET A 275 -5.66 -41.44 -10.65
N LEU A 276 -5.79 -41.11 -9.37
CA LEU A 276 -4.66 -40.98 -8.45
C LEU A 276 -4.85 -41.80 -7.15
N LEU A 277 -6.02 -42.44 -6.96
CA LEU A 277 -6.29 -43.37 -5.85
C LEU A 277 -5.27 -44.50 -5.94
N GLY A 278 -4.44 -44.63 -4.90
CA GLY A 278 -3.38 -45.64 -4.80
C GLY A 278 -1.96 -45.20 -5.20
N GLN A 279 -1.76 -43.96 -5.72
CA GLN A 279 -0.43 -43.49 -6.16
C GLN A 279 0.26 -42.50 -5.22
N PHE A 280 -0.50 -41.85 -4.34
CA PHE A 280 0.00 -40.75 -3.51
C PHE A 280 -0.41 -40.90 -2.05
N SER A 281 0.44 -40.38 -1.15
CA SER A 281 0.12 -40.25 0.27
C SER A 281 -1.01 -39.22 0.51
N PRO A 282 -1.79 -39.33 1.59
CA PRO A 282 -2.85 -38.36 1.92
C PRO A 282 -2.40 -36.90 1.90
N GLU A 283 -1.18 -36.61 2.38
CA GLU A 283 -0.56 -35.28 2.35
C GLU A 283 -0.35 -34.76 0.93
N GLN A 284 0.13 -35.63 0.03
CA GLN A 284 0.31 -35.29 -1.38
C GLN A 284 -1.02 -35.06 -2.07
N LEU A 285 -2.04 -35.85 -1.75
CA LEU A 285 -3.38 -35.69 -2.29
C LEU A 285 -3.97 -34.33 -1.94
N LEU A 286 -3.85 -33.95 -0.68
CA LEU A 286 -4.33 -32.66 -0.19
C LEU A 286 -3.60 -31.49 -0.84
N TRP A 287 -2.28 -31.60 -1.01
CA TRP A 287 -1.50 -30.57 -1.68
C TRP A 287 -1.86 -30.42 -3.17
N HIS A 288 -2.05 -31.53 -3.90
CA HIS A 288 -2.48 -31.48 -5.31
C HIS A 288 -3.91 -30.95 -5.45
N ALA A 289 -4.81 -31.26 -4.51
CA ALA A 289 -6.14 -30.67 -4.47
C ALA A 289 -6.06 -29.15 -4.29
N TRP A 290 -5.17 -28.67 -3.41
CA TRP A 290 -4.94 -27.24 -3.22
C TRP A 290 -4.37 -26.59 -4.47
N ILE A 291 -3.37 -27.22 -5.12
CA ILE A 291 -2.80 -26.73 -6.38
C ILE A 291 -3.90 -26.57 -7.43
N LEU A 292 -4.76 -27.57 -7.60
CA LEU A 292 -5.85 -27.53 -8.56
C LEU A 292 -6.81 -26.38 -8.22
N ALA A 293 -7.29 -26.31 -6.97
CA ALA A 293 -8.21 -25.27 -6.53
C ALA A 293 -7.61 -23.87 -6.70
N GLU A 294 -6.38 -23.65 -6.25
CA GLU A 294 -5.68 -22.37 -6.36
C GLU A 294 -5.40 -22.00 -7.82
N SER A 295 -5.03 -22.97 -8.69
CA SER A 295 -4.94 -22.76 -10.14
C SER A 295 -6.25 -22.27 -10.73
N VAL A 296 -7.39 -22.84 -10.33
CA VAL A 296 -8.71 -22.35 -10.74
C VAL A 296 -8.88 -20.88 -10.33
N ARG A 297 -8.65 -20.55 -9.05
CA ARG A 297 -8.86 -19.17 -8.58
C ARG A 297 -7.98 -18.15 -9.29
N ARG A 298 -6.71 -18.51 -9.50
CA ARG A 298 -5.72 -17.64 -10.14
C ARG A 298 -6.00 -17.47 -11.64
N THR A 299 -6.28 -18.56 -12.36
CA THR A 299 -6.67 -18.49 -13.77
C THR A 299 -7.94 -17.66 -13.95
N TRP A 300 -8.94 -17.82 -13.08
CA TRP A 300 -10.18 -17.06 -13.16
C TRP A 300 -9.94 -15.55 -12.95
N CYS A 301 -9.12 -15.16 -11.97
CA CYS A 301 -8.77 -13.75 -11.75
C CYS A 301 -8.08 -13.10 -12.98
N VAL A 302 -7.21 -13.82 -13.70
CA VAL A 302 -6.59 -13.30 -14.93
C VAL A 302 -7.59 -13.23 -16.08
N SER A 303 -8.37 -14.31 -16.27
CA SER A 303 -9.37 -14.43 -17.34
C SER A 303 -10.39 -13.28 -17.28
N MET A 304 -11.04 -13.08 -16.14
CA MET A 304 -12.02 -12.00 -15.98
C MET A 304 -11.37 -10.62 -16.05
N GLY A 305 -10.13 -10.50 -15.60
CA GLY A 305 -9.37 -9.25 -15.72
C GLY A 305 -9.21 -8.81 -17.17
N LEU A 306 -8.79 -9.73 -18.05
CA LEU A 306 -8.63 -9.46 -19.47
C LEU A 306 -9.98 -9.27 -20.18
N GLN A 307 -11.00 -10.06 -19.83
CA GLN A 307 -12.32 -9.94 -20.43
C GLN A 307 -12.98 -8.60 -20.09
N SER A 308 -12.96 -8.19 -18.82
CA SER A 308 -13.44 -6.85 -18.43
C SER A 308 -12.66 -5.74 -19.14
N GLY A 309 -11.36 -5.93 -19.39
CA GLY A 309 -10.55 -5.00 -20.16
C GLY A 309 -10.96 -4.93 -21.63
N TYR A 310 -11.20 -6.07 -22.27
CA TYR A 310 -11.67 -6.16 -23.66
C TYR A 310 -13.03 -5.48 -23.85
N GLU A 311 -14.01 -5.78 -22.99
CA GLU A 311 -15.35 -5.18 -23.07
C GLU A 311 -15.33 -3.66 -22.91
N LEU A 312 -14.48 -3.18 -21.99
CA LEU A 312 -14.27 -1.75 -21.82
C LEU A 312 -13.69 -1.09 -23.08
N LEU A 313 -12.69 -1.72 -23.71
CA LEU A 313 -12.10 -1.21 -24.96
C LEU A 313 -13.12 -1.18 -26.10
N LYS A 314 -14.07 -2.14 -26.12
CA LYS A 314 -15.07 -2.26 -27.18
C LYS A 314 -16.29 -1.34 -26.97
N THR A 315 -16.77 -1.17 -25.75
CA THR A 315 -18.09 -0.59 -25.47
C THR A 315 -18.10 0.52 -24.40
N GLU A 316 -16.93 1.01 -23.98
CA GLU A 316 -16.73 2.06 -22.94
C GLU A 316 -17.32 1.71 -21.55
N SER A 317 -17.89 0.52 -21.39
CA SER A 317 -18.45 -0.01 -20.15
C SER A 317 -18.39 -1.55 -20.19
N GLY A 318 -18.53 -2.22 -19.05
CA GLY A 318 -18.48 -3.67 -19.03
C GLY A 318 -19.00 -4.29 -17.74
N PRO A 319 -19.39 -5.57 -17.77
CA PRO A 319 -19.83 -6.28 -16.58
C PRO A 319 -18.69 -6.45 -15.56
N CYS A 320 -19.03 -6.34 -14.27
CA CYS A 320 -18.13 -6.65 -13.18
C CYS A 320 -18.35 -8.10 -12.74
N TYR A 321 -17.40 -8.97 -13.06
CA TYR A 321 -17.45 -10.41 -12.74
C TYR A 321 -17.07 -10.75 -11.29
N GLY A 322 -16.68 -9.76 -10.49
CA GLY A 322 -16.20 -9.97 -9.13
C GLY A 322 -14.77 -10.51 -9.09
N THR A 323 -14.44 -11.24 -8.03
CA THR A 323 -13.11 -11.82 -7.81
C THR A 323 -13.19 -13.03 -6.90
N LEU A 324 -12.26 -13.98 -7.08
CA LEU A 324 -12.06 -15.06 -6.13
C LEU A 324 -10.96 -14.77 -5.11
N PRO A 325 -11.11 -15.26 -3.86
CA PRO A 325 -10.10 -15.09 -2.84
C PRO A 325 -8.86 -15.95 -3.17
N ILE A 326 -7.72 -15.34 -3.48
CA ILE A 326 -6.45 -16.04 -3.71
C ILE A 326 -5.59 -16.08 -2.46
N THR A 327 -4.72 -17.09 -2.34
CA THR A 327 -3.71 -17.10 -1.28
C THR A 327 -2.62 -16.08 -1.56
N THR A 328 -2.11 -15.43 -0.51
CA THR A 328 -1.26 -14.24 -0.67
C THR A 328 0.13 -14.41 -0.08
N ARG A 329 0.45 -15.54 0.56
CA ARG A 329 1.76 -15.80 1.15
C ARG A 329 2.81 -16.17 0.10
N LYS A 330 3.87 -15.38 0.05
CA LYS A 330 5.05 -15.64 -0.79
C LYS A 330 5.62 -17.04 -0.51
N GLY A 331 5.91 -17.77 -1.59
CA GLY A 331 6.50 -19.10 -1.54
C GLY A 331 5.49 -20.24 -1.35
N LEU A 332 4.23 -19.95 -0.99
CA LEU A 332 3.20 -20.98 -0.85
C LEU A 332 2.86 -21.60 -2.22
N TRP A 333 2.65 -20.75 -3.24
CA TRP A 333 2.48 -21.17 -4.64
C TRP A 333 3.71 -21.85 -5.22
N GLY A 334 4.90 -21.53 -4.73
CA GLY A 334 6.15 -22.13 -5.20
C GLY A 334 6.64 -23.32 -4.38
N ALA A 335 5.83 -23.85 -3.47
CA ALA A 335 6.25 -24.92 -2.56
C ALA A 335 6.72 -26.15 -3.37
N LYS A 336 7.89 -26.71 -3.04
CA LYS A 336 8.48 -27.83 -3.80
C LYS A 336 8.02 -29.22 -3.35
N SER A 337 7.22 -29.30 -2.29
CA SER A 337 6.74 -30.56 -1.74
C SER A 337 5.49 -30.35 -0.87
N ALA A 338 4.69 -31.41 -0.74
CA ALA A 338 3.54 -31.43 0.17
C ALA A 338 3.94 -31.10 1.61
N PHE A 339 5.09 -31.61 2.07
CA PHE A 339 5.63 -31.31 3.40
C PHE A 339 5.90 -29.82 3.60
N THR A 340 6.56 -29.16 2.63
CA THR A 340 6.83 -27.72 2.70
C THR A 340 5.54 -26.92 2.71
N TRP A 341 4.58 -27.30 1.86
CA TRP A 341 3.27 -26.64 1.78
C TRP A 341 2.49 -26.78 3.09
N ILE A 342 2.35 -28.00 3.63
CA ILE A 342 1.69 -28.27 4.92
C ILE A 342 2.35 -27.47 6.04
N LYS A 343 3.68 -27.46 6.09
CA LYS A 343 4.43 -26.71 7.08
C LYS A 343 4.13 -25.21 7.01
N MET A 344 4.12 -24.64 5.80
CA MET A 344 3.77 -23.22 5.60
C MET A 344 2.33 -22.95 6.01
N CYS A 345 1.38 -23.80 5.63
CA CYS A 345 0.00 -23.72 6.07
C CYS A 345 -0.12 -23.83 7.59
N ALA A 346 0.68 -24.63 8.29
CA ALA A 346 0.57 -24.79 9.74
C ALA A 346 1.26 -23.66 10.54
N GLU A 347 2.37 -23.12 10.03
CA GLU A 347 3.24 -22.21 10.78
C GLU A 347 3.07 -20.74 10.41
N THR A 348 2.49 -20.43 9.24
CA THR A 348 2.41 -19.06 8.71
C THR A 348 0.99 -18.67 8.33
N HIS A 349 0.68 -17.37 8.43
CA HIS A 349 -0.60 -16.85 7.95
C HIS A 349 -0.61 -16.87 6.42
N VAL A 350 -1.33 -17.81 5.81
CA VAL A 350 -1.38 -17.97 4.34
C VAL A 350 -1.98 -16.76 3.61
N GLY A 351 -2.85 -16.01 4.29
CA GLY A 351 -3.52 -14.81 3.78
C GLY A 351 -4.51 -15.10 2.67
N PHE A 352 -5.57 -14.30 2.61
CA PHE A 352 -6.53 -14.31 1.49
C PHE A 352 -6.77 -12.88 1.03
N MET A 353 -6.77 -12.67 -0.28
CA MET A 353 -7.30 -11.44 -0.86
C MET A 353 -8.32 -11.75 -1.95
N CYS A 354 -9.41 -11.01 -1.92
CA CYS A 354 -10.15 -10.70 -3.12
C CYS A 354 -9.44 -9.54 -3.84
N ARG A 355 -9.58 -9.44 -5.18
CA ARG A 355 -9.16 -8.25 -5.94
C ARG A 355 -9.75 -7.00 -5.27
N ASN A 356 -8.89 -6.02 -5.00
CA ASN A 356 -9.16 -4.76 -4.29
C ASN A 356 -9.27 -4.84 -2.74
N ASP A 357 -9.06 -5.99 -2.10
CA ASP A 357 -8.91 -6.12 -0.62
C ASP A 357 -7.46 -5.91 -0.15
N HIS A 358 -6.64 -5.18 -0.91
CA HIS A 358 -5.20 -5.03 -0.66
C HIS A 358 -4.91 -4.45 0.73
N GLU A 359 -5.72 -3.50 1.21
CA GLU A 359 -5.55 -2.89 2.53
C GLU A 359 -5.61 -3.91 3.69
N LYS A 360 -6.43 -4.96 3.55
CA LYS A 360 -6.57 -6.02 4.56
C LYS A 360 -5.30 -6.87 4.62
N VAL A 361 -4.74 -7.22 3.46
CA VAL A 361 -3.50 -8.01 3.40
C VAL A 361 -2.30 -7.21 3.86
N MET A 362 -2.23 -5.92 3.52
CA MET A 362 -1.12 -5.05 3.89
C MET A 362 -1.07 -4.71 5.39
N LYS A 363 -2.20 -4.84 6.10
CA LYS A 363 -2.24 -4.75 7.58
C LYS A 363 -1.59 -5.95 8.26
N ASP A 364 -1.79 -7.13 7.69
CA ASP A 364 -1.42 -8.40 8.32
C ASP A 364 -0.12 -9.01 7.76
N MET A 365 0.39 -8.49 6.64
CA MET A 365 1.55 -9.03 5.91
C MET A 365 2.43 -7.90 5.35
N ALA A 366 3.74 -7.98 5.57
CA ALA A 366 4.68 -7.04 4.94
C ALA A 366 4.80 -7.32 3.43
N PRO A 367 5.07 -6.32 2.56
CA PRO A 367 5.05 -6.51 1.10
C PRO A 367 6.04 -7.59 0.61
N GLY A 368 7.20 -7.70 1.24
CA GLY A 368 8.19 -8.75 0.95
C GLY A 368 7.72 -10.18 1.26
N GLU A 369 6.62 -10.33 1.99
CA GLU A 369 5.99 -11.61 2.32
C GLU A 369 4.77 -11.93 1.47
N ILE A 370 4.38 -11.04 0.55
CA ILE A 370 3.23 -11.19 -0.33
C ILE A 370 3.65 -11.89 -1.63
N ASP A 371 2.81 -12.81 -2.10
CA ASP A 371 2.97 -13.55 -3.34
C ASP A 371 2.95 -12.61 -4.56
N GLU A 372 3.76 -12.91 -5.58
CA GLU A 372 3.91 -12.06 -6.76
C GLU A 372 2.61 -11.89 -7.55
N PHE A 373 1.75 -12.92 -7.56
CA PHE A 373 0.44 -12.82 -8.18
C PHE A 373 -0.47 -11.84 -7.42
N ALA A 374 -0.45 -11.92 -6.09
CA ALA A 374 -1.19 -11.03 -5.22
C ALA A 374 -0.69 -9.57 -5.34
N LEU A 375 0.62 -9.36 -5.39
CA LEU A 375 1.24 -8.05 -5.60
C LEU A 375 0.81 -7.40 -6.93
N ALA A 376 0.61 -8.19 -7.99
CA ALA A 376 0.13 -7.67 -9.27
C ALA A 376 -1.28 -7.06 -9.20
N PHE A 377 -2.06 -7.37 -8.15
CA PHE A 377 -3.35 -6.75 -7.88
C PHE A 377 -3.30 -5.65 -6.81
N ILE A 378 -2.13 -5.40 -6.20
CA ILE A 378 -1.94 -4.28 -5.27
C ILE A 378 -1.57 -3.05 -6.09
N MET A 379 -2.48 -2.08 -6.11
CA MET A 379 -2.26 -0.81 -6.78
C MET A 379 -1.84 0.26 -5.78
N ALA A 380 -0.94 1.13 -6.21
CA ALA A 380 -0.62 2.37 -5.55
C ALA A 380 -1.73 3.40 -5.78
N ARG A 381 -1.82 4.35 -4.85
CA ARG A 381 -2.72 5.49 -4.91
C ARG A 381 -1.87 6.75 -4.89
N GLN A 382 -2.25 7.75 -5.66
CA GLN A 382 -1.51 9.01 -5.74
C GLN A 382 -2.43 10.17 -6.08
N TRP A 383 -1.92 11.37 -5.82
CA TRP A 383 -2.45 12.57 -6.44
C TRP A 383 -1.46 13.07 -7.48
N ILE A 384 -2.01 13.54 -8.59
CA ILE A 384 -1.27 14.25 -9.62
C ILE A 384 -1.79 15.68 -9.74
N LEU A 385 -0.92 16.54 -10.25
CA LEU A 385 -1.16 17.92 -10.58
C LEU A 385 -0.98 18.07 -12.10
N ASP A 386 -2.08 18.33 -12.81
CA ASP A 386 -2.10 18.41 -14.28
C ASP A 386 -1.73 19.79 -14.83
N ASP A 387 -1.90 20.84 -14.02
CA ASP A 387 -1.53 22.20 -14.34
C ASP A 387 -1.37 23.00 -13.02
N GLN A 388 -1.13 24.31 -13.11
CA GLN A 388 -0.94 25.18 -11.95
C GLN A 388 -2.04 26.24 -11.85
N GLN A 389 -3.32 25.85 -12.04
CA GLN A 389 -4.50 26.73 -11.96
C GLN A 389 -5.20 26.70 -10.59
N GLY A 390 -4.61 26.03 -9.60
CA GLY A 390 -5.11 25.92 -8.23
C GLY A 390 -5.49 24.49 -7.87
N PHE A 391 -5.16 24.08 -6.65
CA PHE A 391 -5.32 22.69 -6.18
C PHE A 391 -6.75 22.13 -6.30
N GLU A 392 -7.79 22.96 -6.29
CA GLU A 392 -9.19 22.49 -6.44
C GLU A 392 -9.46 21.92 -7.83
N ALA A 393 -8.95 22.58 -8.87
CA ALA A 393 -9.16 22.20 -10.26
C ALA A 393 -8.06 21.23 -10.73
N SER A 394 -6.83 21.46 -10.31
CA SER A 394 -5.64 20.82 -10.88
C SER A 394 -5.25 19.50 -10.20
N LEU A 395 -5.62 19.30 -8.92
CA LEU A 395 -5.34 18.02 -8.24
C LEU A 395 -6.36 16.96 -8.65
N LYS A 396 -5.84 15.83 -9.14
CA LYS A 396 -6.61 14.63 -9.50
C LYS A 396 -6.09 13.43 -8.73
N TYR A 397 -7.02 12.66 -8.19
CA TYR A 397 -6.73 11.44 -7.45
C TYR A 397 -6.73 10.25 -8.38
N GLU A 398 -5.72 9.40 -8.26
CA GLU A 398 -5.58 8.14 -8.98
C GLU A 398 -5.44 7.02 -7.95
N ASP A 399 -6.33 6.04 -7.99
CA ASP A 399 -6.43 4.98 -6.99
C ASP A 399 -5.94 3.61 -7.46
N ASN A 400 -5.42 3.53 -8.69
CA ASN A 400 -5.03 2.28 -9.34
C ASN A 400 -3.72 2.37 -10.16
N VAL A 401 -2.65 2.87 -9.55
CA VAL A 401 -1.35 3.05 -10.20
C VAL A 401 -0.46 1.82 -9.99
N PRO A 402 0.17 1.25 -11.01
CA PRO A 402 1.11 0.15 -10.83
C PRO A 402 2.27 0.52 -9.88
N ILE A 403 2.60 -0.36 -8.95
CA ILE A 403 3.79 -0.20 -8.10
C ILE A 403 5.03 -0.53 -8.97
N PRO A 404 6.04 0.35 -9.03
CA PRO A 404 7.27 0.06 -9.74
C PRO A 404 7.92 -1.22 -9.22
N LYS A 405 8.29 -2.13 -10.12
CA LYS A 405 9.01 -3.35 -9.77
C LYS A 405 10.48 -3.04 -9.49
N LYS A 406 11.15 -3.93 -8.76
CA LYS A 406 12.58 -3.77 -8.45
C LYS A 406 13.43 -3.67 -9.71
N GLU A 407 13.07 -4.40 -10.76
CA GLU A 407 13.78 -4.45 -12.03
C GLU A 407 13.63 -3.16 -12.84
N GLU A 408 12.63 -2.35 -12.52
CA GLU A 408 12.34 -1.06 -13.16
C GLU A 408 13.08 0.10 -12.49
N LEU A 409 13.71 -0.13 -11.32
CA LEU A 409 14.45 0.90 -10.59
C LEU A 409 15.77 1.23 -11.28
N GLY A 410 16.05 2.52 -11.39
CA GLY A 410 17.37 3.02 -11.73
C GLY A 410 18.44 2.58 -10.72
N PRO A 411 19.73 2.60 -11.10
CA PRO A 411 20.81 2.07 -10.26
C PRO A 411 20.91 2.75 -8.89
N ASN A 412 20.61 4.05 -8.81
CA ASN A 412 20.66 4.85 -7.58
C ASN A 412 19.27 5.16 -7.00
N GLU A 413 18.24 4.42 -7.44
CA GLU A 413 16.87 4.64 -6.96
C GLU A 413 16.51 3.73 -5.79
N VAL A 414 15.62 4.23 -4.95
CA VAL A 414 15.07 3.54 -3.79
C VAL A 414 13.56 3.59 -3.90
N LEU A 415 12.92 2.42 -3.92
CA LEU A 415 11.47 2.32 -3.85
C LEU A 415 11.05 2.45 -2.39
N VAL A 416 10.22 3.45 -2.11
CA VAL A 416 9.71 3.77 -0.78
C VAL A 416 8.20 3.61 -0.76
N LYS A 417 7.70 2.86 0.21
CA LYS A 417 6.29 2.86 0.62
C LYS A 417 6.08 4.01 1.60
N LEU A 418 5.34 5.04 1.20
CA LEU A 418 5.09 6.20 2.04
C LEU A 418 3.96 5.93 3.04
N HIS A 419 4.19 6.31 4.29
CA HIS A 419 3.23 6.16 5.40
C HIS A 419 2.59 7.50 5.78
N ALA A 420 3.31 8.60 5.60
CA ALA A 420 2.81 9.94 5.85
C ALA A 420 3.53 11.01 5.02
N ALA A 421 2.85 12.12 4.78
CA ALA A 421 3.37 13.35 4.19
C ALA A 421 2.89 14.56 4.98
N SER A 422 3.44 15.74 4.69
CA SER A 422 2.93 16.99 5.25
C SER A 422 3.02 18.12 4.24
N LEU A 423 2.15 19.13 4.39
CA LEU A 423 2.14 20.26 3.47
C LEU A 423 3.03 21.40 3.94
N ASN A 424 3.59 22.12 2.99
CA ASN A 424 4.28 23.39 3.13
C ASN A 424 3.56 24.47 2.33
N TYR A 425 3.73 25.74 2.69
CA TYR A 425 3.12 26.84 1.94
C TYR A 425 3.52 26.85 0.45
N ARG A 426 4.74 26.40 0.12
CA ARG A 426 5.20 26.23 -1.27
C ARG A 426 4.27 25.33 -2.09
N ASP A 427 3.64 24.31 -1.48
CA ASP A 427 2.79 23.37 -2.21
C ASP A 427 1.51 24.06 -2.69
N VAL A 428 0.97 25.01 -1.90
CA VAL A 428 -0.16 25.86 -2.30
C VAL A 428 0.23 26.79 -3.46
N VAL A 429 1.43 27.39 -3.39
CA VAL A 429 1.93 28.30 -4.43
C VAL A 429 2.20 27.55 -5.73
N ILE A 430 2.84 26.38 -5.67
CA ILE A 430 3.12 25.51 -6.83
C ILE A 430 1.81 25.11 -7.51
N ALA A 431 0.80 24.70 -6.73
CA ALA A 431 -0.48 24.31 -7.30
C ALA A 431 -1.23 25.48 -7.96
N ALA A 432 -0.97 26.73 -7.57
CA ALA A 432 -1.70 27.91 -8.01
C ALA A 432 -0.97 28.78 -9.04
N SER A 433 0.35 28.60 -9.23
CA SER A 433 1.13 29.43 -10.15
C SER A 433 2.50 28.82 -10.47
N ALA A 434 3.10 29.27 -11.58
CA ALA A 434 4.47 28.95 -11.97
C ALA A 434 5.53 29.88 -11.33
N GLN A 435 5.23 30.51 -10.18
CA GLN A 435 6.15 31.45 -9.51
C GLN A 435 7.51 30.80 -9.20
N PHE A 436 7.52 29.51 -8.85
CA PHE A 436 8.73 28.73 -8.58
C PHE A 436 9.26 27.96 -9.79
N GLY A 437 8.67 28.18 -10.97
CA GLY A 437 8.92 27.43 -12.20
C GLY A 437 7.68 26.63 -12.64
N PRO A 438 7.61 26.26 -13.93
CA PRO A 438 6.55 25.41 -14.45
C PRO A 438 6.74 23.96 -14.01
N ILE A 439 5.64 23.25 -13.75
CA ILE A 439 5.66 21.79 -13.64
C ILE A 439 5.74 21.13 -15.02
N THR A 440 6.16 19.86 -15.07
CA THR A 440 5.89 18.97 -16.20
C THR A 440 4.74 18.03 -15.84
N PRO A 441 3.53 18.25 -16.36
CA PRO A 441 2.38 17.40 -16.07
C PRO A 441 2.49 16.00 -16.70
N PRO A 442 1.92 14.95 -16.07
CA PRO A 442 1.37 14.96 -14.72
C PRO A 442 2.47 14.97 -13.65
N MET A 443 2.37 15.89 -12.68
CA MET A 443 3.32 16.03 -11.58
C MET A 443 2.76 15.48 -10.28
N ILE A 444 3.51 14.65 -9.55
CA ILE A 444 3.13 14.26 -8.19
C ILE A 444 3.60 15.37 -7.24
N PRO A 445 2.70 16.05 -6.49
CA PRO A 445 3.06 17.19 -5.66
C PRO A 445 3.62 16.76 -4.28
N LEU A 446 3.95 17.77 -3.47
CA LEU A 446 4.57 17.70 -2.13
C LEU A 446 6.02 17.21 -2.14
N CYS A 447 6.77 17.64 -1.13
CA CYS A 447 8.17 17.24 -0.94
C CYS A 447 8.46 16.62 0.43
N ASP A 448 7.56 16.80 1.41
CA ASP A 448 7.71 16.19 2.73
C ASP A 448 7.06 14.82 2.72
N GLY A 449 7.81 13.79 3.11
CA GLY A 449 7.30 12.44 3.20
C GLY A 449 8.16 11.57 4.12
N THR A 450 7.56 10.54 4.67
CA THR A 450 8.25 9.46 5.37
C THR A 450 7.69 8.10 4.95
N GLY A 451 8.55 7.09 4.94
CA GLY A 451 8.19 5.78 4.46
C GLY A 451 9.13 4.69 4.91
N SER A 452 8.83 3.47 4.49
CA SER A 452 9.71 2.30 4.56
C SER A 452 10.30 2.00 3.19
N VAL A 453 11.58 1.64 3.16
CA VAL A 453 12.23 1.15 1.94
C VAL A 453 11.68 -0.23 1.60
N GLU A 454 11.28 -0.43 0.35
CA GLU A 454 10.75 -1.70 -0.16
C GLU A 454 11.76 -2.42 -1.04
N ALA A 455 12.44 -1.67 -1.91
CA ALA A 455 13.47 -2.17 -2.81
C ALA A 455 14.51 -1.08 -3.09
N VAL A 456 15.69 -1.51 -3.53
CA VAL A 456 16.80 -0.62 -3.86
C VAL A 456 17.41 -1.03 -5.21
N GLY A 457 17.87 -0.02 -5.95
CA GLY A 457 18.65 -0.15 -7.17
C GLY A 457 20.02 -0.78 -6.91
N SER A 458 20.69 -1.18 -7.98
CA SER A 458 21.93 -1.99 -7.93
C SER A 458 23.14 -1.26 -7.34
N SER A 459 23.16 0.08 -7.37
CA SER A 459 24.28 0.90 -6.88
C SER A 459 24.04 1.48 -5.49
N VAL A 460 22.82 1.40 -4.95
CA VAL A 460 22.47 1.92 -3.63
C VAL A 460 23.14 1.09 -2.53
N LYS A 461 23.77 1.77 -1.56
CA LYS A 461 24.50 1.13 -0.45
C LYS A 461 24.02 1.54 0.94
N ASP A 462 23.47 2.75 1.07
CA ASP A 462 23.13 3.33 2.36
C ASP A 462 21.73 2.92 2.87
N TYR A 463 20.97 2.22 2.04
CA TYR A 463 19.60 1.79 2.31
C TYR A 463 19.40 0.30 2.00
N LYS A 464 18.50 -0.33 2.77
CA LYS A 464 18.01 -1.69 2.51
C LYS A 464 16.50 -1.78 2.80
N PRO A 465 15.79 -2.77 2.24
CA PRO A 465 14.39 -3.02 2.57
C PRO A 465 14.13 -3.06 4.08
N GLY A 466 13.06 -2.39 4.52
CA GLY A 466 12.67 -2.22 5.92
C GLY A 466 13.26 -0.99 6.62
N ASP A 467 14.24 -0.30 6.04
CA ASP A 467 14.75 0.95 6.62
C ASP A 467 13.67 2.05 6.60
N ARG A 468 13.61 2.85 7.67
CA ARG A 468 12.70 4.00 7.76
C ARG A 468 13.40 5.23 7.21
N VAL A 469 12.74 5.94 6.30
CA VAL A 469 13.32 7.12 5.63
C VAL A 469 12.40 8.32 5.69
N ILE A 470 13.00 9.50 5.61
CA ILE A 470 12.36 10.80 5.42
C ILE A 470 12.95 11.46 4.17
N THR A 471 12.16 12.20 3.43
CA THR A 471 12.61 12.83 2.19
C THR A 471 13.50 14.04 2.45
N PHE A 472 14.43 14.30 1.54
CA PHE A 472 15.20 15.54 1.39
C PHE A 472 14.81 16.19 0.04
N PRO A 473 14.18 17.37 0.04
CA PRO A 473 13.62 17.99 -1.16
C PRO A 473 14.57 18.34 -2.31
N ALA A 474 15.88 18.43 -2.08
CA ALA A 474 16.85 18.92 -3.07
C ALA A 474 17.92 17.87 -3.45
N PRO A 475 17.55 16.72 -4.04
CA PRO A 475 18.49 15.62 -4.33
C PRO A 475 19.63 16.02 -5.28
N ASP A 476 19.36 16.90 -6.24
CA ASP A 476 20.36 17.33 -7.24
C ASP A 476 21.48 18.18 -6.62
N VAL A 477 21.16 18.92 -5.55
CA VAL A 477 22.17 19.68 -4.79
C VAL A 477 23.19 18.72 -4.19
N VAL A 478 22.72 17.61 -3.61
CA VAL A 478 23.59 16.60 -2.99
C VAL A 478 24.43 15.89 -4.05
N SER A 479 23.82 15.50 -5.18
CA SER A 479 24.54 14.75 -6.22
C SER A 479 25.57 15.61 -6.96
N GLN A 480 25.31 16.91 -7.16
CA GLN A 480 26.18 17.81 -7.93
C GLN A 480 27.18 18.55 -7.06
N ARG A 481 26.79 18.93 -5.82
CA ARG A 481 27.56 19.84 -4.95
C ARG A 481 27.90 19.24 -3.57
N GLY A 482 27.34 18.08 -3.22
CA GLY A 482 27.62 17.37 -1.97
C GLY A 482 26.62 17.64 -0.85
N GLY A 483 26.65 16.79 0.19
CA GLY A 483 25.67 16.81 1.29
C GLY A 483 25.73 18.03 2.24
N ASP A 484 26.84 18.77 2.21
CA ASP A 484 27.02 20.03 2.97
C ASP A 484 26.63 21.28 2.17
N ALA A 485 26.26 21.13 0.88
CA ALA A 485 25.99 22.28 0.04
C ALA A 485 24.67 22.99 0.41
N ASP A 486 24.72 24.32 0.36
CA ASP A 486 23.54 25.17 0.56
C ASP A 486 22.60 25.12 -0.65
N VAL A 487 21.29 25.02 -0.34
CA VAL A 487 20.20 25.17 -1.29
C VAL A 487 19.96 26.64 -1.56
N ASN A 488 19.78 27.01 -2.83
CA ASN A 488 19.52 28.37 -3.27
C ASN A 488 18.33 28.43 -4.24
N MET A 489 17.91 29.65 -4.59
CA MET A 489 16.70 29.86 -5.40
C MET A 489 16.77 29.22 -6.79
N SER A 490 17.96 29.02 -7.38
CA SER A 490 18.08 28.35 -8.68
C SER A 490 17.88 26.83 -8.61
N ASP A 491 17.94 26.23 -7.42
CA ASP A 491 17.67 24.81 -7.22
C ASP A 491 16.17 24.51 -7.11
N VAL A 492 15.35 25.51 -6.73
CA VAL A 492 13.92 25.33 -6.46
C VAL A 492 13.17 24.61 -7.60
N PRO A 493 13.38 24.95 -8.88
CA PRO A 493 12.67 24.30 -9.98
C PRO A 493 12.96 22.80 -10.12
N THR A 494 14.07 22.26 -9.59
CA THR A 494 14.41 20.83 -9.69
C THR A 494 14.00 20.00 -8.47
N MET A 495 13.57 20.67 -7.39
CA MET A 495 13.21 20.03 -6.14
C MET A 495 12.00 19.08 -6.26
N LEU A 496 11.88 18.17 -5.30
CA LEU A 496 10.74 17.26 -5.17
C LEU A 496 9.40 18.04 -5.13
N GLY A 497 8.39 17.46 -5.76
CA GLY A 497 7.04 18.03 -5.86
C GLY A 497 6.92 19.21 -6.83
N LEU A 498 7.97 19.49 -7.62
CA LEU A 498 7.98 20.53 -8.66
C LEU A 498 8.73 20.07 -9.90
N GLY A 499 10.04 19.82 -9.79
CA GLY A 499 10.86 19.32 -10.90
C GLY A 499 10.94 17.80 -10.95
N THR A 500 10.90 17.17 -9.78
CA THR A 500 10.90 15.71 -9.63
C THR A 500 9.66 15.25 -8.86
N LYS A 501 9.18 14.03 -9.13
CA LYS A 501 7.93 13.50 -8.57
C LYS A 501 7.97 13.47 -7.03
N GLY A 502 6.93 14.02 -6.42
CA GLY A 502 6.80 14.25 -4.99
C GLY A 502 6.30 13.09 -4.14
N THR A 503 5.68 13.44 -3.01
CA THR A 503 5.36 12.52 -1.90
C THR A 503 3.87 12.28 -1.69
N LEU A 504 2.97 12.91 -2.43
CA LEU A 504 1.52 12.68 -2.28
C LEU A 504 1.06 11.40 -3.00
N ARG A 505 1.60 10.24 -2.57
CA ARG A 505 1.41 8.91 -3.14
C ARG A 505 1.75 7.80 -2.16
N THR A 506 1.24 6.58 -2.35
CA THR A 506 1.56 5.42 -1.48
C THR A 506 2.92 4.79 -1.79
N TYR A 507 3.38 4.83 -3.03
CA TYR A 507 4.67 4.26 -3.45
C TYR A 507 5.43 5.22 -4.36
N GLY A 508 6.73 5.32 -4.17
CA GLY A 508 7.57 6.16 -5.01
C GLY A 508 9.00 5.68 -5.14
N ALA A 509 9.52 5.67 -6.37
CA ALA A 509 10.96 5.64 -6.60
C ALA A 509 11.53 7.04 -6.35
N PHE A 510 12.60 7.09 -5.56
CA PHE A 510 13.35 8.30 -5.24
C PHE A 510 14.84 8.06 -5.47
N SER A 511 15.58 9.08 -5.89
CA SER A 511 17.04 9.05 -5.80
C SER A 511 17.46 8.79 -4.34
N GLU A 512 18.51 8.02 -4.10
CA GLU A 512 19.04 7.82 -2.73
C GLU A 512 19.43 9.16 -2.06
N ASN A 513 19.77 10.18 -2.86
CA ASN A 513 20.08 11.54 -2.40
C ASN A 513 18.84 12.34 -1.98
N ALA A 514 17.64 11.89 -2.34
CA ALA A 514 16.38 12.45 -1.89
C ALA A 514 15.93 11.87 -0.54
N LEU A 515 16.77 11.08 0.13
CA LEU A 515 16.42 10.39 1.36
C LEU A 515 17.44 10.64 2.47
N VAL A 516 16.94 10.58 3.71
CA VAL A 516 17.71 10.50 4.95
C VAL A 516 17.05 9.44 5.84
N HIS A 517 17.81 8.74 6.68
CA HIS A 517 17.24 7.83 7.67
C HIS A 517 16.32 8.58 8.65
N ALA A 518 15.14 8.04 8.90
CA ALA A 518 14.18 8.64 9.84
C ALA A 518 14.64 8.49 11.31
N PRO A 519 14.27 9.43 12.21
CA PRO A 519 14.49 9.25 13.64
C PRO A 519 13.78 7.99 14.15
N LYS A 520 14.44 7.23 15.01
CA LYS A 520 13.86 6.01 15.59
C LYS A 520 12.80 6.32 16.65
N SER A 521 12.89 7.49 17.30
CA SER A 521 12.01 7.90 18.40
C SER A 521 10.67 8.49 17.96
N LEU A 522 10.43 8.65 16.66
CA LEU A 522 9.25 9.30 16.13
C LEU A 522 8.33 8.31 15.41
N ASP A 523 7.03 8.62 15.42
CA ASP A 523 6.07 8.01 14.52
C ASP A 523 6.18 8.56 13.08
N TRP A 524 5.35 8.04 12.18
CA TRP A 524 5.31 8.46 10.78
C TRP A 524 4.82 9.91 10.61
N LEU A 525 3.77 10.33 11.32
CA LEU A 525 3.20 11.67 11.17
C LEU A 525 4.19 12.75 11.64
N GLN A 526 4.84 12.53 12.78
CA GLN A 526 5.88 13.39 13.31
C GLN A 526 7.07 13.48 12.36
N SER A 527 7.54 12.33 11.86
CA SER A 527 8.68 12.26 10.94
C SER A 527 8.40 13.01 9.63
N ALA A 528 7.16 12.97 9.14
CA ALA A 528 6.75 13.68 7.92
C ALA A 528 6.81 15.20 8.06
N THR A 529 6.91 15.77 9.27
CA THR A 529 6.98 17.23 9.47
C THR A 529 8.39 17.82 9.28
N LEU A 530 9.41 16.95 9.34
CA LEU A 530 10.81 17.35 9.41
C LEU A 530 11.41 17.93 8.11
N PRO A 531 11.13 17.37 6.90
CA PRO A 531 11.91 17.61 5.69
C PRO A 531 12.17 19.06 5.30
N VAL A 532 11.17 19.93 5.41
CA VAL A 532 11.35 21.37 5.15
C VAL A 532 11.44 22.16 6.44
N THR A 533 10.47 22.01 7.34
CA THR A 533 10.31 22.99 8.42
C THR A 533 11.33 22.86 9.55
N TRP A 534 11.64 21.64 9.98
CA TRP A 534 12.58 21.44 11.08
C TRP A 534 14.02 21.65 10.65
N VAL A 535 14.40 21.22 9.44
CA VAL A 535 15.74 21.49 8.91
C VAL A 535 15.98 23.00 8.71
N THR A 536 14.94 23.75 8.33
CA THR A 536 15.00 25.23 8.27
C THR A 536 15.29 25.83 9.65
N ALA A 537 14.56 25.38 10.68
CA ALA A 537 14.80 25.84 12.06
C ALA A 537 16.20 25.44 12.57
N TRP A 538 16.68 24.26 12.21
CA TRP A 538 18.03 23.80 12.56
C TRP A 538 19.13 24.67 11.91
N ASN A 539 18.98 25.03 10.64
CA ASN A 539 19.92 25.94 9.95
C ASN A 539 19.87 27.38 10.49
N ALA A 540 18.72 27.83 10.99
CA ALA A 540 18.67 29.10 11.73
C ALA A 540 19.52 29.01 13.02
N LEU A 541 19.34 27.95 13.80
CA LEU A 541 20.04 27.74 15.07
C LEU A 541 21.54 27.51 14.93
N SER A 542 22.02 26.99 13.80
CA SER A 542 23.46 26.75 13.58
C SER A 542 24.30 28.03 13.55
N GLU A 543 23.67 29.20 13.43
CA GLU A 543 24.34 30.51 13.56
C GLU A 543 24.73 30.85 15.01
N LEU A 544 24.13 30.17 15.99
CA LEU A 544 24.48 30.38 17.40
C LEU A 544 25.80 29.69 17.74
N SER A 545 26.71 30.44 18.34
CA SER A 545 27.92 29.87 18.91
C SER A 545 27.63 29.08 20.19
N LYS A 546 28.56 28.21 20.61
CA LYS A 546 28.37 27.34 21.79
C LYS A 546 28.13 28.12 23.09
N ASP A 547 28.72 29.31 23.20
CA ASP A 547 28.56 30.26 24.30
C ASP A 547 27.22 31.01 24.28
N GLN A 548 26.49 30.98 23.16
CA GLN A 548 25.12 31.47 23.04
C GLN A 548 24.07 30.38 23.30
N ILE A 549 24.46 29.17 23.69
CA ILE A 549 23.50 28.14 24.11
C ILE A 549 23.21 28.31 25.60
N GLY A 550 21.95 28.59 25.93
CA GLY A 550 21.45 28.69 27.29
C GLY A 550 20.42 29.80 27.50
N PRO A 551 19.92 29.98 28.74
CA PRO A 551 18.79 30.87 29.04
C PRO A 551 19.11 32.36 28.87
N GLN A 552 20.39 32.71 28.77
CA GLN A 552 20.86 34.07 28.47
C GLN A 552 20.53 34.52 27.04
N THR A 553 20.28 33.57 26.14
CA THR A 553 20.02 33.85 24.73
C THR A 553 18.51 33.86 24.49
N TRP A 554 18.03 35.01 23.99
CA TRP A 554 16.63 35.31 23.78
C TRP A 554 16.28 35.23 22.30
N ILE A 555 15.30 34.41 21.97
CA ILE A 555 14.82 34.21 20.59
C ILE A 555 13.37 34.64 20.47
N LEU A 556 13.06 35.37 19.40
CA LEU A 556 11.69 35.66 18.98
C LEU A 556 11.27 34.75 17.83
N VAL A 557 10.17 34.03 17.99
CA VAL A 557 9.54 33.24 16.92
C VAL A 557 8.18 33.81 16.57
N GLN A 558 7.89 33.95 15.27
CA GLN A 558 6.66 34.60 14.82
C GLN A 558 5.59 33.59 14.40
N GLY A 559 4.39 33.70 14.95
CA GLY A 559 3.24 32.89 14.56
C GLY A 559 3.26 31.43 15.01
N THR A 560 2.32 30.65 14.48
CA THR A 560 2.11 29.23 14.84
C THR A 560 2.27 28.28 13.65
N GLY A 561 3.03 28.67 12.64
CA GLY A 561 3.34 27.81 11.49
C GLY A 561 4.41 26.77 11.82
N GLY A 562 4.65 25.85 10.89
CA GLY A 562 5.58 24.73 11.08
C GLY A 562 6.99 25.14 11.51
N VAL A 563 7.60 26.12 10.83
CA VAL A 563 8.97 26.58 11.16
C VAL A 563 8.99 27.25 12.54
N SER A 564 8.01 28.08 12.86
CA SER A 564 7.91 28.78 14.15
C SER A 564 7.81 27.82 15.33
N VAL A 565 6.98 26.77 15.18
CA VAL A 565 6.81 25.75 16.22
C VAL A 565 8.01 24.82 16.32
N ALA A 566 8.62 24.43 15.19
CA ALA A 566 9.87 23.68 15.19
C ALA A 566 11.00 24.45 15.89
N MET A 567 11.15 25.74 15.57
CA MET A 567 12.11 26.63 16.20
C MET A 567 11.86 26.75 17.71
N LEU A 568 10.61 26.94 18.13
CA LEU A 568 10.24 27.00 19.54
C LEU A 568 10.70 25.74 20.29
N GLN A 569 10.35 24.56 19.79
CA GLN A 569 10.69 23.30 20.45
C GLN A 569 12.21 23.07 20.46
N LEU A 570 12.91 23.34 19.36
CA LEU A 570 14.36 23.20 19.27
C LEU A 570 15.09 24.17 20.21
N ALA A 571 14.77 25.46 20.17
CA ALA A 571 15.38 26.47 21.02
C ALA A 571 15.10 26.21 22.51
N SER A 572 13.87 25.84 22.86
CA SER A 572 13.52 25.45 24.24
C SER A 572 14.32 24.22 24.71
N SER A 573 14.52 23.22 23.84
CA SER A 573 15.33 22.02 24.15
C SER A 573 16.82 22.31 24.39
N LEU A 574 17.31 23.41 23.83
CA LEU A 574 18.67 23.92 24.01
C LEU A 574 18.77 24.85 25.24
N GLY A 575 17.65 25.09 25.94
CA GLY A 575 17.58 25.89 27.14
C GLY A 575 17.51 27.40 26.90
N LEU A 576 17.18 27.84 25.67
CA LEU A 576 17.06 29.25 25.33
C LEU A 576 15.74 29.83 25.82
N THR A 577 15.72 31.16 26.03
CA THR A 577 14.50 31.87 26.39
C THR A 577 13.74 32.26 25.11
N VAL A 578 12.58 31.64 24.89
CA VAL A 578 11.80 31.86 23.66
C VAL A 578 10.59 32.72 23.93
N VAL A 579 10.45 33.81 23.18
CA VAL A 579 9.23 34.61 23.08
C VAL A 579 8.56 34.28 21.76
N ALA A 580 7.27 33.99 21.79
CA ALA A 580 6.49 33.69 20.58
C ALA A 580 5.46 34.78 20.31
N THR A 581 5.14 35.05 19.05
CA THR A 581 3.99 35.89 18.68
C THR A 581 2.83 35.08 18.15
N THR A 582 1.60 35.50 18.41
CA THR A 582 0.39 34.84 17.88
C THR A 582 -0.80 35.79 17.78
N SER A 583 -1.93 35.31 17.27
CA SER A 583 -3.16 36.10 17.03
C SER A 583 -4.35 35.75 17.93
N THR A 584 -4.25 34.68 18.72
CA THR A 584 -5.35 34.24 19.60
C THR A 584 -4.82 33.72 20.92
N GLN A 585 -5.62 33.85 21.97
CA GLN A 585 -5.29 33.35 23.31
C GLN A 585 -5.13 31.83 23.35
N GLU A 586 -5.98 31.09 22.65
CA GLU A 586 -5.88 29.62 22.53
C GLU A 586 -4.51 29.18 21.97
N LYS A 587 -4.07 29.82 20.88
CA LYS A 587 -2.74 29.57 20.31
C LYS A 587 -1.62 29.98 21.26
N ALA A 588 -1.81 31.04 22.05
CA ALA A 588 -0.83 31.47 23.04
C ALA A 588 -0.62 30.43 24.15
N GLU A 589 -1.70 29.81 24.63
CA GLU A 589 -1.62 28.72 25.63
C GLU A 589 -0.91 27.49 25.06
N LYS A 590 -1.21 27.12 23.80
CA LYS A 590 -0.50 26.03 23.12
C LYS A 590 0.99 26.33 22.92
N LEU A 591 1.36 27.57 22.62
CA LEU A 591 2.79 27.96 22.53
C LEU A 591 3.49 27.87 23.90
N LYS A 592 2.84 28.30 24.98
CA LYS A 592 3.41 28.20 26.34
C LYS A 592 3.63 26.74 26.75
N SER A 593 2.70 25.84 26.46
CA SER A 593 2.85 24.42 26.78
C SER A 593 3.99 23.74 25.98
N LEU A 594 4.39 24.33 24.85
CA LEU A 594 5.51 23.88 24.02
C LEU A 594 6.86 24.53 24.38
N GLY A 595 6.91 25.35 25.44
CA GLY A 595 8.15 25.91 25.97
C GLY A 595 8.34 27.42 25.73
N ALA A 596 7.33 28.13 25.22
CA ALA A 596 7.43 29.59 25.09
C ALA A 596 7.40 30.22 26.49
N THR A 597 8.44 31.00 26.81
CA THR A 597 8.56 31.69 28.11
C THR A 597 7.58 32.86 28.18
N HIS A 598 7.45 33.62 27.09
CA HIS A 598 6.46 34.67 26.94
C HIS A 598 5.76 34.55 25.59
N VAL A 599 4.56 35.12 25.51
CA VAL A 599 3.80 35.20 24.26
C VAL A 599 3.25 36.60 24.09
N VAL A 600 3.43 37.17 22.90
CA VAL A 600 2.88 38.47 22.49
C VAL A 600 1.72 38.24 21.53
N ASN A 601 0.55 38.80 21.83
CA ASN A 601 -0.57 38.80 20.91
C ASN A 601 -0.46 40.02 19.99
N TYR A 602 0.05 39.83 18.77
CA TYR A 602 0.32 40.94 17.87
C TYR A 602 -0.95 41.69 17.42
N ARG A 603 -2.15 41.14 17.65
CA ARG A 603 -3.41 41.84 17.36
C ARG A 603 -3.78 42.89 18.40
N GLU A 604 -3.22 42.82 19.61
CA GLU A 604 -3.49 43.80 20.66
C GLU A 604 -2.73 45.11 20.39
N ASN A 605 -1.56 45.03 19.76
CA ASN A 605 -0.73 46.16 19.38
C ASN A 605 -0.10 46.00 17.98
N PRO A 606 -0.91 46.02 16.91
CA PRO A 606 -0.44 45.65 15.56
C PRO A 606 0.65 46.56 14.99
N THR A 607 0.76 47.80 15.48
CA THR A 607 1.74 48.79 14.98
C THR A 607 3.02 48.85 15.81
N ALA A 608 3.09 48.21 16.98
CA ALA A 608 4.25 48.27 17.87
C ALA A 608 4.49 46.97 18.68
N TRP A 609 4.04 45.82 18.18
CA TRP A 609 4.27 44.53 18.84
C TRP A 609 5.75 44.16 18.93
N GLY A 610 6.59 44.65 18.01
CA GLY A 610 8.04 44.43 18.02
C GLY A 610 8.70 45.09 19.22
N LYS A 611 8.33 46.35 19.49
CA LYS A 611 8.74 47.07 20.69
C LYS A 611 8.22 46.40 21.97
N GLU A 612 6.96 46.00 21.99
CA GLU A 612 6.36 45.27 23.12
C GLU A 612 7.13 43.97 23.42
N ALA A 613 7.45 43.19 22.39
CA ALA A 613 8.24 41.97 22.53
C ALA A 613 9.65 42.27 23.07
N ARG A 614 10.30 43.34 22.58
CA ARG A 614 11.61 43.77 23.07
C ARG A 614 11.58 44.16 24.55
N ASP A 615 10.53 44.83 25.01
CA ASP A 615 10.42 45.27 26.40
C ASP A 615 10.28 44.09 27.40
N LEU A 616 9.97 42.87 26.92
CA LEU A 616 10.01 41.64 27.72
C LEU A 616 11.44 41.16 28.01
N THR A 617 12.41 41.54 27.19
CA THR A 617 13.81 41.14 27.36
C THR A 617 14.47 41.93 28.50
N PRO A 618 15.54 41.40 29.13
CA PRO A 618 16.23 42.09 30.21
C PRO A 618 16.69 43.49 29.79
N ASN A 619 16.24 44.51 30.53
CA ASN A 619 16.50 45.93 30.26
C ASN A 619 16.04 46.42 28.87
N GLY A 620 15.10 45.73 28.22
CA GLY A 620 14.66 46.07 26.86
C GLY A 620 15.76 45.95 25.81
N ALA A 621 16.74 45.05 26.01
CA ALA A 621 17.89 44.90 25.14
C ALA A 621 17.53 44.41 23.73
N GLY A 622 16.48 43.61 23.59
CA GLY A 622 16.04 42.97 22.36
C GLY A 622 16.54 41.53 22.22
N PHE A 623 16.21 40.91 21.08
CA PHE A 623 16.46 39.48 20.84
C PHE A 623 17.80 39.22 20.14
N ASP A 624 18.50 38.17 20.56
CA ASP A 624 19.70 37.63 19.89
C ASP A 624 19.41 37.14 18.49
N MET A 625 18.25 36.49 18.33
CA MET A 625 17.79 35.92 17.07
C MET A 625 16.28 36.10 16.93
N ILE A 626 15.83 36.46 15.73
CA ILE A 626 14.43 36.53 15.37
C ILE A 626 14.20 35.64 14.16
N VAL A 627 13.21 34.75 14.21
CA VAL A 627 12.76 33.97 13.06
C VAL A 627 11.56 34.65 12.44
N ASP A 628 11.80 35.31 11.31
CA ASP A 628 10.82 36.11 10.58
C ASP A 628 10.17 35.30 9.45
N ILE A 629 8.85 35.16 9.52
CA ILE A 629 8.05 34.37 8.56
C ILE A 629 7.17 35.26 7.65
N GLY A 630 6.91 36.51 8.06
CA GLY A 630 6.00 37.42 7.35
C GLY A 630 6.70 38.21 6.26
N GLY A 631 8.04 38.27 6.27
CA GLY A 631 8.82 39.03 5.30
C GLY A 631 8.55 40.52 5.45
N ASN A 632 8.30 41.22 4.35
CA ASN A 632 8.11 42.68 4.35
C ASN A 632 7.01 43.18 5.31
N GLU A 633 5.99 42.37 5.61
CA GLU A 633 4.92 42.75 6.56
C GLU A 633 5.42 42.85 8.00
N THR A 634 6.32 41.94 8.42
CA THR A 634 6.77 41.80 9.81
C THR A 634 8.18 42.35 10.03
N LEU A 635 8.98 42.49 8.99
CA LEU A 635 10.41 42.80 9.10
C LEU A 635 10.69 44.15 9.76
N LYS A 636 9.81 45.15 9.60
CA LYS A 636 9.92 46.42 10.34
C LYS A 636 9.84 46.22 11.86
N GLN A 637 8.93 45.37 12.31
CA GLN A 637 8.74 45.07 13.73
C GLN A 637 9.87 44.18 14.26
N SER A 638 10.39 43.27 13.43
CA SER A 638 11.60 42.50 13.73
C SER A 638 12.81 43.41 13.95
N LEU A 639 12.97 44.45 13.13
CA LEU A 639 14.01 45.46 13.34
C LEU A 639 13.82 46.23 14.66
N GLU A 640 12.60 46.59 15.04
CA GLU A 640 12.34 47.23 16.34
C GLU A 640 12.65 46.29 17.52
N ALA A 641 12.48 44.98 17.33
CA ALA A 641 12.65 43.95 18.35
C ALA A 641 14.10 43.47 18.54
N VAL A 642 14.93 43.52 17.49
CA VAL A 642 16.29 42.94 17.52
C VAL A 642 17.23 43.74 18.41
N ARG A 643 18.14 43.04 19.12
CA ARG A 643 19.22 43.71 19.84
C ARG A 643 20.35 44.14 18.89
N PRO A 644 21.18 45.12 19.26
CA PRO A 644 22.43 45.38 18.54
C PRO A 644 23.28 44.11 18.43
N TYR A 645 23.76 43.84 17.23
CA TYR A 645 24.48 42.65 16.79
C TYR A 645 23.67 41.34 16.87
N GLY A 646 22.35 41.42 17.03
CA GLY A 646 21.45 40.29 16.85
C GLY A 646 21.22 39.96 15.37
N SER A 647 20.53 38.84 15.11
CA SER A 647 20.23 38.37 13.76
C SER A 647 18.72 38.22 13.51
N ILE A 648 18.29 38.54 12.30
CA ILE A 648 16.95 38.29 11.78
C ILE A 648 17.07 37.25 10.68
N GLN A 649 16.50 36.07 10.93
CA GLN A 649 16.48 34.91 10.05
C GLN A 649 15.20 34.97 9.22
N VAL A 650 15.31 35.36 7.95
CA VAL A 650 14.17 35.49 7.04
C VAL A 650 13.93 34.14 6.36
N VAL A 651 12.88 33.45 6.77
CA VAL A 651 12.58 32.06 6.34
C VAL A 651 11.32 31.96 5.47
N GLY A 652 10.62 33.06 5.26
CA GLY A 652 9.43 33.11 4.39
C GLY A 652 8.94 34.53 4.14
N ALA A 653 8.04 34.65 3.16
CA ALA A 653 7.26 35.86 2.88
C ALA A 653 5.83 35.43 2.59
N VAL A 654 5.01 35.31 3.66
CA VAL A 654 3.61 34.88 3.53
C VAL A 654 2.73 35.98 2.95
N ALA A 655 3.09 37.26 3.14
CA ALA A 655 2.36 38.41 2.64
C ALA A 655 2.81 38.81 1.22
N GLN A 656 1.84 39.08 0.33
CA GLN A 656 2.10 39.42 -1.07
C GLN A 656 2.22 40.93 -1.33
N ASP A 657 1.57 41.78 -0.52
CA ASP A 657 1.47 43.23 -0.73
C ASP A 657 2.00 44.03 0.47
N ALA A 658 3.31 43.99 0.71
CA ALA A 658 3.93 44.71 1.83
C ALA A 658 5.07 45.63 1.36
N GLU A 659 5.18 46.79 2.01
CA GLU A 659 6.23 47.78 1.74
C GLU A 659 7.62 47.17 1.96
N VAL A 660 8.52 47.42 1.01
CA VAL A 660 9.91 46.94 1.11
C VAL A 660 10.61 47.64 2.26
N VAL A 661 11.15 46.85 3.19
CA VAL A 661 11.97 47.39 4.28
C VAL A 661 13.33 47.82 3.72
N PRO A 662 13.74 49.10 3.88
CA PRO A 662 15.01 49.58 3.34
C PRO A 662 16.20 48.88 4.00
N MET A 663 17.21 48.51 3.20
CA MET A 663 18.46 47.89 3.67
C MET A 663 19.16 48.72 4.77
N MET A 664 18.97 50.04 4.75
CA MET A 664 19.46 50.95 5.78
C MET A 664 18.99 50.57 7.20
N GLY A 665 17.85 49.89 7.33
CA GLY A 665 17.37 49.36 8.61
C GLY A 665 18.40 48.46 9.31
N ALA A 666 19.11 47.60 8.57
CA ALA A 666 20.14 46.74 9.14
C ALA A 666 21.28 47.55 9.80
N LEU A 667 21.68 48.68 9.20
CA LEU A 667 22.66 49.58 9.78
C LEU A 667 22.10 50.32 11.00
N MET A 668 20.88 50.88 10.88
CA MET A 668 20.25 51.67 11.93
C MET A 668 20.02 50.86 13.23
N TYR A 669 19.73 49.57 13.09
CA TYR A 669 19.57 48.65 14.23
C TYR A 669 20.84 47.84 14.52
N THR A 670 21.91 48.03 13.72
CA THR A 670 23.20 47.31 13.84
C THR A 670 22.99 45.80 13.95
N CYS A 671 22.27 45.22 12.99
CA CYS A 671 21.91 43.79 13.01
C CYS A 671 22.25 43.08 11.70
N THR A 672 22.26 41.76 11.73
CA THR A 672 22.37 40.93 10.52
C THR A 672 20.98 40.49 10.06
N ILE A 673 20.68 40.63 8.77
CA ILE A 673 19.48 40.04 8.15
C ILE A 673 19.96 38.93 7.21
N ARG A 674 19.58 37.68 7.50
CA ARG A 674 20.01 36.48 6.76
C ARG A 674 18.80 35.82 6.11
N GLY A 675 18.80 35.77 4.78
CA GLY A 675 17.88 34.93 4.01
C GLY A 675 18.56 33.62 3.62
N PHE A 676 17.83 32.51 3.71
CA PHE A 676 18.33 31.18 3.34
C PHE A 676 17.16 30.26 2.99
N LEU A 677 17.46 29.11 2.39
CA LEU A 677 16.47 28.06 2.12
C LEU A 677 16.85 26.80 2.89
N MET A 678 15.91 26.26 3.67
CA MET A 678 16.06 24.96 4.32
C MET A 678 17.38 24.81 5.10
N GLY A 679 18.00 23.64 5.07
CA GLY A 679 19.39 23.40 5.46
C GLY A 679 19.97 22.30 4.57
N SER A 680 21.26 22.05 4.71
CA SER A 680 21.96 21.01 3.94
C SER A 680 21.48 19.60 4.36
N GLN A 681 21.77 18.60 3.53
CA GLN A 681 21.41 17.21 3.85
C GLN A 681 22.15 16.71 5.10
N ASN A 682 23.38 17.17 5.32
CA ASN A 682 24.15 16.81 6.52
C ASN A 682 23.61 17.51 7.78
N GLN A 683 23.21 18.79 7.70
CA GLN A 683 22.46 19.45 8.77
C GLN A 683 21.17 18.68 9.10
N TYR A 684 20.50 18.11 8.08
CA TYR A 684 19.32 17.30 8.32
C TYR A 684 19.62 15.99 9.07
N LYS A 685 20.73 15.31 8.72
CA LYS A 685 21.21 14.13 9.46
C LYS A 685 21.58 14.47 10.92
N GLU A 686 22.18 15.63 11.16
CA GLU A 686 22.47 16.12 12.51
C GLU A 686 21.19 16.36 13.32
N LEU A 687 20.20 17.01 12.71
CA LEU A 687 18.88 17.22 13.31
C LEU A 687 18.22 15.89 13.69
N VAL A 688 18.23 14.89 12.79
CA VAL A 688 17.68 13.56 13.08
C VAL A 688 18.33 12.94 14.32
N ARG A 689 19.66 13.01 14.41
CA ARG A 689 20.39 12.53 15.59
C ARG A 689 20.01 13.29 16.85
N TYR A 690 19.91 14.61 16.76
CA TYR A 690 19.54 15.46 17.89
C TYR A 690 18.13 15.15 18.40
N ILE A 691 17.16 14.94 17.51
CA ILE A 691 15.80 14.51 17.86
C ILE A 691 15.83 13.20 18.64
N ASP A 692 16.56 12.19 18.14
CA ASP A 692 16.68 10.89 18.79
C ASP A 692 17.39 10.97 20.16
N GLU A 693 18.41 11.82 20.28
CA GLU A 693 19.17 12.06 21.51
C GLU A 693 18.34 12.77 22.59
N LYS A 694 17.58 13.81 22.19
CA LYS A 694 16.74 14.60 23.09
C LYS A 694 15.33 14.05 23.28
N LYS A 695 14.95 13.02 22.51
CA LYS A 695 13.59 12.47 22.45
C LYS A 695 12.54 13.55 22.18
N LEU A 696 12.90 14.53 21.33
CA LEU A 696 11.97 15.57 20.93
C LEU A 696 10.80 14.95 20.19
N GLN A 697 9.60 15.46 20.46
CA GLN A 697 8.35 15.01 19.85
C GLN A 697 7.79 16.17 19.03
N PRO A 698 8.06 16.24 17.72
CA PRO A 698 7.49 17.24 16.85
C PRO A 698 5.97 17.25 16.96
N VAL A 699 5.41 18.44 17.20
CA VAL A 699 3.96 18.60 17.15
C VAL A 699 3.53 18.97 15.73
N TYR A 700 2.34 18.49 15.36
CA TYR A 700 1.65 18.81 14.12
C TYR A 700 0.23 19.26 14.45
N ASP A 701 -0.55 19.60 13.42
CA ASP A 701 -1.93 20.04 13.58
C ASP A 701 -2.82 18.94 14.19
N ASP A 702 -3.81 19.31 14.99
CA ASP A 702 -4.66 18.33 15.67
C ASP A 702 -5.56 17.54 14.69
N THR A 703 -5.74 18.06 13.46
CA THR A 703 -6.42 17.34 12.37
C THR A 703 -5.41 16.58 11.52
N VAL A 704 -5.59 15.26 11.48
CA VAL A 704 -4.90 14.37 10.54
C VAL A 704 -5.83 14.07 9.37
N PHE A 705 -5.36 14.34 8.15
CA PHE A 705 -6.07 14.01 6.92
C PHE A 705 -5.62 12.65 6.41
N GLU A 706 -6.49 11.91 5.72
CA GLU A 706 -6.10 10.72 4.98
C GLU A 706 -5.69 11.11 3.54
N LEU A 707 -5.04 10.21 2.80
CA LEU A 707 -4.57 10.51 1.42
C LEU A 707 -5.71 11.03 0.52
N ALA A 708 -6.91 10.48 0.64
CA ALA A 708 -8.08 10.89 -0.13
C ALA A 708 -8.54 12.32 0.19
N ASP A 709 -8.19 12.86 1.35
CA ASP A 709 -8.63 14.18 1.82
C ASP A 709 -7.65 15.30 1.44
N ALA A 710 -6.74 15.06 0.48
CA ALA A 710 -5.66 16.00 0.17
C ALA A 710 -6.15 17.42 -0.13
N LYS A 711 -7.25 17.58 -0.88
CA LYS A 711 -7.83 18.91 -1.17
C LYS A 711 -8.26 19.66 0.10
N ASP A 712 -8.80 18.95 1.10
CA ASP A 712 -9.18 19.55 2.38
C ASP A 712 -7.94 19.95 3.20
N ALA A 713 -6.88 19.14 3.15
CA ALA A 713 -5.60 19.47 3.75
C ALA A 713 -4.99 20.75 3.13
N TYR A 714 -5.02 20.86 1.80
CA TYR A 714 -4.63 22.06 1.06
C TYR A 714 -5.47 23.29 1.47
N ARG A 715 -6.79 23.13 1.58
CA ARG A 715 -7.69 24.22 1.99
C ARG A 715 -7.39 24.70 3.40
N LYS A 716 -7.21 23.78 4.35
CA LYS A 716 -6.85 24.13 5.75
C LYS A 716 -5.53 24.90 5.82
N LEU A 717 -4.53 24.49 5.02
CA LEU A 717 -3.26 25.20 4.94
C LEU A 717 -3.44 26.60 4.35
N LYS A 718 -4.11 26.72 3.19
CA LYS A 718 -4.34 28.00 2.50
C LYS A 718 -5.11 29.00 3.35
N GLU A 719 -6.09 28.54 4.13
CA GLU A 719 -6.88 29.38 5.05
C GLU A 719 -6.14 29.75 6.34
N GLN A 720 -4.90 29.25 6.54
CA GLN A 720 -4.08 29.51 7.74
C GLN A 720 -4.76 29.15 9.08
N LYS A 721 -5.71 28.19 9.04
CA LYS A 721 -6.44 27.69 10.22
C LYS A 721 -5.72 26.56 10.97
N HIS A 722 -4.49 26.24 10.56
CA HIS A 722 -3.70 25.17 11.15
C HIS A 722 -2.81 25.66 12.30
N PHE A 723 -2.34 24.72 13.11
CA PHE A 723 -1.26 24.88 14.06
C PHE A 723 -0.11 23.95 13.67
N ALA A 724 1.13 24.46 13.66
CA ALA A 724 2.31 23.75 13.20
C ALA A 724 2.19 23.26 11.73
N LYS A 725 2.15 21.95 11.49
CA LYS A 725 2.15 21.33 10.15
C LYS A 725 0.86 20.58 9.90
N VAL A 726 0.26 20.77 8.72
CA VAL A 726 -0.84 19.92 8.23
C VAL A 726 -0.24 18.61 7.74
N VAL A 727 -0.68 17.50 8.32
CA VAL A 727 -0.18 16.16 7.99
C VAL A 727 -1.23 15.34 7.27
N ILE A 728 -0.76 14.49 6.35
CA ILE A 728 -1.56 13.52 5.62
C ILE A 728 -1.02 12.13 5.98
N ARG A 729 -1.88 11.27 6.49
CA ARG A 729 -1.63 9.84 6.61
C ARG A 729 -1.84 9.21 5.23
N ILE A 730 -0.83 8.49 4.75
CA ILE A 730 -0.84 7.88 3.42
C ILE A 730 -1.21 6.41 3.50
N ASP A 731 -0.64 5.70 4.47
CA ASP A 731 -0.97 4.30 4.72
C ASP A 731 -0.90 3.97 6.22
N HIS A 732 -1.69 2.99 6.64
CA HIS A 732 -1.70 2.47 7.99
C HIS A 732 -0.59 1.42 8.16
N GLY A 733 0.66 1.85 8.21
CA GLY A 733 1.73 1.02 8.77
C GLY A 733 1.64 0.98 10.29
N ASN A 734 1.61 -0.21 10.89
CA ASN A 734 1.89 -0.34 12.33
C ASN A 734 3.31 0.20 12.62
N ILE A 735 3.43 1.02 13.66
CA ILE A 735 4.70 1.56 14.18
C ILE A 735 5.39 0.51 15.05
#